data_AF-A0A1W9HGL9-F1
#
_entry.id   AF-A0A1W9HGL9-F1
#
_cell.length_a   1.000
_cell.length_b   1.000
_cell.length_c   1.000
_cell.angle_alpha   90.00
_cell.angle_beta   90.00
_cell.angle_gamma   90.00
#
_symmetry.space_group_name_H-M   'P 1'
#
loop_
_entity.id
_entity.type
_entity.pdbx_description
1 polymer ?
#
loop_
_entity_poly.entity_id
_entity_poly.type
_entity_poly.pdbx_seq_one_letter_code
_entity_poly.pdbx_strand_id
1 'polypeptide(L)'
;MLFKIWIILSAMFLLSGCTERAAPINPNEKEKEQVLQPLKDEKDPKLKSIEDYDLRSADKALRTPDADIYKMVIQPLEKFVLDPEVVHNKNYATRPKTQEMLRCFNSGLLELSKNKNSELTRVLDKYEELLLEGCKINLQKCVNLSYFSMDPRSSKVAQILAQRQNQLDEFYQRLTVAFSIRNRNPDPELNGLYLSKSKEYRNLLQKDPNTSKDRILLHEKILALILKSATDTDAQRLAPLLSTFSPWAVSRVNSQSVGGSSEDFLKLTAKTSLYEGGNLNAGLVKFISEAQKEPRSFTAHQNELFNRHHKLFVNLELKKVSDYNEYFYLVDRVYGDHISASDAFVIWQSTQKKKDVMAKVIEGYIQTELAYMIKSSHEQLSLYFQDPEKVNSQTLYDDVIKFGEVLRNPWREFLKNTENVNVFANQIFDFSKDTSSDLYKAFVSIRRTIKYAVVYPQMMMLVYHMGKRDFGKNFDYYSNNTRGSTVPVGKFFNGEGEAWFEYGTDRAPLSRYEILDAFQFALTTDIFSIFKIDVTDFLRVVADQLLTPKLNLVKNQIERIIRKYETGTEWAKLYDVCQSIRSGRQFTFTYPIEHMIDSPSLGSSMAALKSYNEGSEGWNKAIESSSRLVVSGAYNLYDLGFVDLLEYIRIHINPTLQYLETMKKLYELSLKKSGVSEEIVAGKIKIVDDQLVPMSQLKQAFIDKFSLRHTQYSKCYLTLTHYDLDMQSKIIESEIQYLKRVHKDMAAVRSNSTIAPTLNRKYSFHNLPEDFKGYNSFDKESLRYFPIDFMLRVREFFKKAYPNLEVVVPENIKEWLPYIDPHGFTVYYNDDENIFVADGLRAMLATGVKNWFESGYINGGTWRNWLNAIAILYRMGEISDPSELVNTPLEMFKLISIGDADASFFKMVGLASRFNDVKVGAILGIKAGEPKGYLDSIYGWLYSDYLSSYGDPRMYSCGEQGMPCEPPKELLPLLKRAKEYFLWHYSDAKFVYPFVRSAKSSIGLALKEAIKKEDEQMKAFELAVQSRYELDKNRKSLLVFQMILGKTYRPPYLSETAKGMYFSERATFHNRQTGNIFSSGN
;
A
#
# COMPACT_ATOMS: atom_id res chain seq x y z
N MET A 1 -37.16 -19.57 27.82
CA MET A 1 -36.79 -18.74 29.00
C MET A 1 -36.67 -17.26 28.64
N LEU A 2 -35.94 -16.90 27.56
CA LEU A 2 -35.83 -15.52 27.08
C LEU A 2 -37.16 -14.87 26.63
N PHE A 3 -38.12 -15.64 26.10
CA PHE A 3 -39.45 -15.14 25.75
C PHE A 3 -40.33 -14.81 26.99
N LYS A 4 -40.14 -15.53 28.11
CA LYS A 4 -40.81 -15.21 29.38
C LYS A 4 -40.20 -13.98 30.07
N ILE A 5 -38.90 -13.75 29.89
CA ILE A 5 -38.21 -12.52 30.35
C ILE A 5 -38.68 -11.32 29.53
N TRP A 6 -38.93 -11.49 28.23
CA TRP A 6 -39.47 -10.43 27.38
C TRP A 6 -40.91 -10.04 27.75
N ILE A 7 -41.79 -11.02 28.03
CA ILE A 7 -43.16 -10.74 28.48
C ILE A 7 -43.20 -10.08 29.87
N ILE A 8 -42.30 -10.45 30.79
CA ILE A 8 -42.20 -9.82 32.11
C ILE A 8 -41.62 -8.39 32.01
N LEU A 9 -40.67 -8.14 31.12
CA LEU A 9 -40.15 -6.79 30.85
C LEU A 9 -41.18 -5.90 30.12
N SER A 10 -41.96 -6.45 29.19
CA SER A 10 -43.05 -5.72 28.51
C SER A 10 -44.22 -5.41 29.46
N ALA A 11 -44.53 -6.29 30.41
CA ALA A 11 -45.53 -6.05 31.44
C ALA A 11 -45.06 -5.02 32.50
N MET A 12 -43.77 -4.98 32.82
CA MET A 12 -43.19 -3.94 33.69
C MET A 12 -43.17 -2.55 33.04
N PHE A 13 -43.02 -2.46 31.71
CA PHE A 13 -43.11 -1.18 30.98
C PHE A 13 -44.55 -0.64 30.81
N LEU A 14 -45.56 -1.50 30.92
CA LEU A 14 -46.97 -1.09 30.82
C LEU A 14 -47.59 -0.66 32.16
N LEU A 15 -46.93 -0.92 33.30
CA LEU A 15 -47.40 -0.54 34.64
C LEU A 15 -46.72 0.70 35.23
N SER A 16 -45.83 1.39 34.50
CA SER A 16 -45.22 2.67 34.90
C SER A 16 -45.82 3.90 34.20
N GLY A 17 -46.98 3.75 33.55
CA GLY A 17 -47.60 4.78 32.72
C GLY A 17 -48.73 5.55 33.40
N CYS A 18 -48.48 6.22 34.53
CA CYS A 18 -49.31 7.32 35.05
C CYS A 18 -48.53 8.10 36.12
N THR A 19 -47.45 8.78 35.71
CA THR A 19 -47.01 9.99 36.41
C THR A 19 -46.86 11.08 35.36
N GLU A 20 -47.60 12.17 35.55
CA GLU A 20 -47.44 13.39 34.77
C GLU A 20 -45.98 13.83 34.86
N ARG A 21 -45.20 13.56 33.81
CA ARG A 21 -43.91 14.21 33.62
C ARG A 21 -44.18 15.65 33.24
N ALA A 22 -44.10 16.53 34.23
CA ALA A 22 -43.88 17.95 34.00
C ALA A 22 -42.70 18.13 33.02
N ALA A 23 -42.85 19.04 32.06
CA ALA A 23 -41.83 19.32 31.05
C ALA A 23 -40.49 19.69 31.71
N PRO A 24 -39.34 19.31 31.14
CA PRO A 24 -38.04 19.76 31.65
C PRO A 24 -37.96 21.29 31.59
N ILE A 25 -37.73 21.91 32.75
CA ILE A 25 -37.45 23.32 32.89
C ILE A 25 -36.06 23.58 32.28
N ASN A 26 -35.95 24.67 31.52
CA ASN A 26 -34.75 25.06 30.78
C ASN A 26 -33.61 25.41 31.78
N PRO A 27 -32.42 24.78 31.72
CA PRO A 27 -31.36 24.97 32.73
C PRO A 27 -30.74 26.39 32.77
N ASN A 28 -31.15 27.30 31.88
CA ASN A 28 -30.76 28.70 31.90
C ASN A 28 -31.78 29.65 32.56
N GLU A 29 -32.94 29.16 33.00
CA GLU A 29 -33.75 29.86 34.00
C GLU A 29 -33.26 29.43 35.38
N LYS A 30 -32.24 30.13 35.89
CA LYS A 30 -32.03 30.13 37.34
C LYS A 30 -33.27 30.75 37.95
N GLU A 31 -34.15 29.89 38.49
CA GLU A 31 -35.11 30.28 39.51
C GLU A 31 -34.33 31.02 40.58
N LYS A 32 -34.39 32.36 40.56
CA LYS A 32 -34.26 33.11 41.79
C LYS A 32 -35.47 32.67 42.59
N GLU A 33 -35.23 31.75 43.51
CA GLU A 33 -36.13 31.43 44.60
C GLU A 33 -36.41 32.76 45.34
N GLN A 34 -37.38 33.51 44.85
CA GLN A 34 -37.98 34.60 45.60
C GLN A 34 -38.71 33.90 46.72
N VAL A 35 -38.08 33.90 47.90
CA VAL A 35 -38.76 33.65 49.17
C VAL A 35 -40.05 34.45 49.14
N LEU A 36 -41.17 33.75 48.92
CA LEU A 36 -42.51 34.31 49.07
C LEU A 36 -42.59 34.75 50.52
N GLN A 37 -42.41 36.05 50.77
CA GLN A 37 -42.81 36.64 52.04
C GLN A 37 -44.29 36.28 52.24
N PRO A 38 -44.70 35.76 53.40
CA PRO A 38 -46.11 35.57 53.70
C PRO A 38 -46.81 36.91 53.52
N LEU A 39 -47.81 36.92 52.64
CA LEU A 39 -48.63 38.09 52.31
C LEU A 39 -49.22 38.68 53.60
N LYS A 40 -48.59 39.74 54.11
CA LYS A 40 -49.28 40.74 54.94
C LYS A 40 -50.17 41.53 54.00
N ASP A 41 -51.39 41.04 53.73
CA ASP A 41 -52.57 41.85 53.38
C ASP A 41 -53.80 40.96 53.20
N GLU A 42 -54.25 40.34 54.30
CA GLU A 42 -55.62 39.79 54.44
C GLU A 42 -56.70 40.89 54.55
N LYS A 43 -56.30 42.16 54.44
CA LYS A 43 -57.18 43.34 54.52
C LYS A 43 -57.32 44.11 53.22
N ASP A 44 -56.82 43.62 52.08
CA ASP A 44 -57.14 44.25 50.80
C ASP A 44 -58.63 43.99 50.47
N PRO A 45 -59.50 45.03 50.48
CA PRO A 45 -60.92 44.88 50.17
C PRO A 45 -61.16 44.31 48.76
N LYS A 46 -60.23 44.50 47.81
CA LYS A 46 -60.32 43.89 46.48
C LYS A 46 -60.14 42.38 46.53
N LEU A 47 -59.19 41.86 47.31
CA LEU A 47 -58.99 40.42 47.45
C LEU A 47 -60.23 39.74 48.04
N LYS A 48 -60.82 40.33 49.09
CA LYS A 48 -62.07 39.84 49.67
C LYS A 48 -63.22 39.84 48.66
N SER A 49 -63.33 40.89 47.85
CA SER A 49 -64.36 40.96 46.80
C SER A 49 -64.17 39.93 45.67
N ILE A 50 -62.94 39.48 45.41
CA ILE A 50 -62.66 38.37 44.48
C ILE A 50 -63.10 37.03 45.09
N GLU A 51 -62.80 36.80 46.37
CA GLU A 51 -63.13 35.56 47.08
C GLU A 51 -64.65 35.40 47.28
N ASP A 52 -65.34 36.49 47.61
CA ASP A 52 -66.79 36.52 47.90
C ASP A 52 -67.67 36.41 46.63
N TYR A 53 -67.11 36.54 45.42
CA TYR A 53 -67.90 36.48 44.20
C TYR A 53 -68.42 35.06 43.89
N ASP A 54 -69.72 34.94 43.68
CA ASP A 54 -70.39 33.67 43.38
C ASP A 54 -70.24 33.26 41.91
N LEU A 55 -69.16 32.54 41.63
CA LEU A 55 -68.92 31.93 40.32
C LEU A 55 -69.94 30.85 39.94
N ARG A 56 -70.65 30.25 40.89
CA ARG A 56 -71.65 29.20 40.58
C ARG A 56 -72.85 29.80 39.87
N SER A 57 -73.27 31.01 40.26
CA SER A 57 -74.32 31.75 39.57
C SER A 57 -73.91 32.12 38.14
N ALA A 58 -72.66 32.54 37.93
CA ALA A 58 -72.14 32.84 36.59
C ALA A 58 -72.06 31.58 35.70
N ASP A 59 -71.54 30.46 36.22
CA ASP A 59 -71.47 29.18 35.49
C ASP A 59 -72.87 28.61 35.20
N LYS A 60 -73.83 28.78 36.11
CA LYS A 60 -75.23 28.40 35.89
C LYS A 60 -75.87 29.23 34.78
N ALA A 61 -75.61 30.54 34.74
CA ALA A 61 -76.11 31.41 33.68
C ALA A 61 -75.56 31.01 32.30
N LEU A 62 -74.27 30.64 32.21
CA LEU A 62 -73.66 30.15 30.95
C LEU A 62 -74.29 28.86 30.40
N ARG A 63 -74.96 28.06 31.25
CA ARG A 63 -75.63 26.81 30.86
C ARG A 63 -77.13 26.97 30.66
N THR A 64 -77.68 28.14 30.99
CA THR A 64 -79.11 28.40 30.89
C THR A 64 -79.42 29.01 29.53
N PRO A 65 -80.20 28.34 28.65
CA PRO A 65 -80.64 28.92 27.39
C PRO A 65 -81.35 30.27 27.63
N ASP A 66 -81.15 31.24 26.74
CA ASP A 66 -81.76 32.58 26.79
C ASP A 66 -81.39 33.45 28.01
N ALA A 67 -80.45 33.04 28.85
CA ALA A 67 -79.93 33.89 29.91
C ALA A 67 -79.27 35.15 29.32
N ASP A 68 -79.49 36.31 29.95
CA ASP A 68 -78.79 37.55 29.63
C ASP A 68 -77.34 37.45 30.12
N ILE A 69 -76.50 36.78 29.33
CA ILE A 69 -75.08 36.49 29.63
C ILE A 69 -74.33 37.79 29.93
N TYR A 70 -74.70 38.91 29.30
CA TYR A 70 -74.05 40.18 29.56
C TYR A 70 -74.28 40.66 31.00
N LYS A 71 -75.55 40.77 31.43
CA LYS A 71 -75.88 41.23 32.79
C LYS A 71 -75.51 40.22 33.87
N MET A 72 -75.66 38.93 33.58
CA MET A 72 -75.49 37.87 34.58
C MET A 72 -74.04 37.41 34.74
N VAL A 73 -73.21 37.51 33.69
CA VAL A 73 -71.83 36.98 33.69
C VAL A 73 -70.80 38.06 33.40
N ILE A 74 -70.92 38.77 32.27
CA ILE A 74 -69.87 39.69 31.81
C ILE A 74 -69.77 40.94 32.67
N GLN A 75 -70.85 41.70 32.81
CA GLN A 75 -70.86 42.97 33.56
C GLN A 75 -70.36 42.79 35.01
N PRO A 76 -70.76 41.74 35.76
CA PRO A 76 -70.27 41.54 37.13
C PRO A 76 -68.80 41.09 37.20
N LEU A 77 -68.30 40.36 36.21
CA LEU A 77 -66.91 39.86 36.16
C LEU A 77 -65.93 40.86 35.53
N GLU A 78 -66.42 41.81 34.72
CA GLU A 78 -65.60 42.82 34.03
C GLU A 78 -64.70 43.59 35.02
N LYS A 79 -65.24 43.98 36.18
CA LYS A 79 -64.51 44.73 37.23
C LYS A 79 -63.41 43.94 37.94
N PHE A 80 -63.27 42.64 37.66
CA PHE A 80 -62.23 41.79 38.22
C PHE A 80 -61.27 41.30 37.13
N VAL A 81 -61.81 40.78 36.03
CA VAL A 81 -61.03 40.18 34.94
C VAL A 81 -60.36 41.24 34.07
N LEU A 82 -60.95 42.42 33.94
CA LEU A 82 -60.42 43.54 33.15
C LEU A 82 -59.97 44.73 34.01
N ASP A 83 -59.80 44.55 35.33
CA ASP A 83 -59.21 45.57 36.21
C ASP A 83 -57.67 45.49 36.14
N PRO A 84 -56.97 46.52 35.64
CA PRO A 84 -55.51 46.53 35.59
C PRO A 84 -54.86 46.27 36.95
N GLU A 85 -55.44 46.74 38.05
CA GLU A 85 -54.89 46.52 39.40
C GLU A 85 -54.96 45.04 39.82
N VAL A 86 -55.94 44.30 39.33
CA VAL A 86 -56.07 42.85 39.56
C VAL A 86 -55.13 42.08 38.64
N VAL A 87 -55.02 42.47 37.37
CA VAL A 87 -54.23 41.76 36.36
C VAL A 87 -52.72 42.00 36.51
N HIS A 88 -52.29 43.22 36.84
CA HIS A 88 -50.87 43.54 37.06
C HIS A 88 -50.34 42.96 38.38
N ASN A 89 -51.21 42.76 39.36
CA ASN A 89 -50.81 42.17 40.63
C ASN A 89 -50.74 40.65 40.53
N LYS A 90 -49.52 40.12 40.45
CA LYS A 90 -49.25 38.68 40.35
C LYS A 90 -49.94 37.85 41.45
N ASN A 91 -50.14 38.42 42.65
CA ASN A 91 -50.79 37.74 43.78
C ASN A 91 -52.30 37.57 43.60
N TYR A 92 -52.93 38.39 42.75
CA TYR A 92 -54.34 38.29 42.38
C TYR A 92 -54.52 37.53 41.08
N ALA A 93 -53.72 37.86 40.06
CA ALA A 93 -53.77 37.26 38.73
C ALA A 93 -53.57 35.73 38.74
N THR A 94 -52.70 35.20 39.60
CA THR A 94 -52.37 33.75 39.65
C THR A 94 -53.28 32.91 40.55
N ARG A 95 -54.26 33.52 41.23
CA ARG A 95 -55.16 32.80 42.15
C ARG A 95 -56.11 31.89 41.37
N PRO A 96 -56.42 30.67 41.87
CA PRO A 96 -57.37 29.75 41.23
C PRO A 96 -58.73 30.40 40.98
N LYS A 97 -59.22 31.20 41.93
CA LYS A 97 -60.50 31.91 41.80
C LYS A 97 -60.49 32.91 40.63
N THR A 98 -59.41 33.67 40.47
CA THR A 98 -59.24 34.60 39.35
C THR A 98 -59.13 33.87 38.01
N GLN A 99 -58.49 32.70 37.99
CA GLN A 99 -58.46 31.84 36.81
C GLN A 99 -59.86 31.33 36.44
N GLU A 100 -60.66 30.90 37.43
CA GLU A 100 -62.06 30.51 37.19
C GLU A 100 -62.92 31.69 36.72
N MET A 101 -62.69 32.90 37.25
CA MET A 101 -63.33 34.13 36.78
C MET A 101 -62.99 34.42 35.32
N LEU A 102 -61.71 34.41 34.96
CA LEU A 102 -61.25 34.58 33.58
C LEU A 102 -61.90 33.55 32.66
N ARG A 103 -61.97 32.29 33.11
CA ARG A 103 -62.64 31.20 32.38
C ARG A 103 -64.13 31.47 32.17
N CYS A 104 -64.87 31.88 33.20
CA CYS A 104 -66.31 32.16 33.08
C CYS A 104 -66.54 33.38 32.20
N PHE A 105 -65.70 34.40 32.35
CA PHE A 105 -65.73 35.61 31.55
C PHE A 105 -65.50 35.31 30.07
N ASN A 106 -64.45 34.57 29.74
CA ASN A 106 -64.16 34.15 28.37
C ASN A 106 -65.28 33.29 27.79
N SER A 107 -65.83 32.34 28.54
CA SER A 107 -67.00 31.57 28.11
C SER A 107 -68.21 32.46 27.80
N GLY A 108 -68.45 33.49 28.62
CA GLY A 108 -69.51 34.45 28.39
C GLY A 108 -69.28 35.30 27.14
N LEU A 109 -68.04 35.72 26.89
CA LEU A 109 -67.68 36.49 25.69
C LEU A 109 -67.89 35.65 24.42
N LEU A 110 -67.48 34.39 24.45
CA LEU A 110 -67.68 33.46 23.33
C LEU A 110 -69.17 33.20 23.08
N GLU A 111 -69.99 33.05 24.12
CA GLU A 111 -71.44 32.87 23.95
C GLU A 111 -72.12 34.14 23.43
N LEU A 112 -71.79 35.31 23.97
CA LEU A 112 -72.31 36.59 23.48
C LEU A 112 -71.93 36.88 22.04
N SER A 113 -70.75 36.43 21.59
CA SER A 113 -70.30 36.62 20.22
C SER A 113 -71.20 35.95 19.18
N LYS A 114 -71.93 34.90 19.56
CA LYS A 114 -72.88 34.21 18.68
C LYS A 114 -74.15 35.03 18.42
N ASN A 115 -74.54 35.91 19.36
CA ASN A 115 -75.84 36.58 19.37
C ASN A 115 -75.81 38.07 18.94
N LYS A 116 -74.72 38.55 18.32
CA LYS A 116 -74.54 39.93 17.83
C LYS A 116 -75.00 41.03 18.81
N ASN A 117 -74.56 40.94 20.07
CA ASN A 117 -74.89 41.92 21.10
C ASN A 117 -74.07 43.21 20.95
N SER A 118 -74.71 44.39 20.99
CA SER A 118 -74.06 45.70 20.87
C SER A 118 -73.09 46.03 22.02
N GLU A 119 -73.35 45.50 23.22
CA GLU A 119 -72.52 45.69 24.41
C GLU A 119 -71.19 44.93 24.34
N LEU A 120 -71.12 43.88 23.50
CA LEU A 120 -69.93 43.05 23.36
C LEU A 120 -68.72 43.86 22.85
N THR A 121 -68.94 44.80 21.94
CA THR A 121 -67.90 45.67 21.37
C THR A 121 -67.16 46.41 22.47
N ARG A 122 -67.89 47.07 23.39
CA ARG A 122 -67.31 47.84 24.50
C ARG A 122 -66.42 46.98 25.39
N VAL A 123 -66.85 45.76 25.70
CA VAL A 123 -66.10 44.85 26.57
C VAL A 123 -64.88 44.28 25.85
N LEU A 124 -65.02 43.92 24.58
CA LEU A 124 -63.91 43.44 23.76
C LEU A 124 -62.84 44.52 23.57
N ASP A 125 -63.20 45.80 23.45
CA ASP A 125 -62.23 46.89 23.32
C ASP A 125 -61.40 47.05 24.60
N LYS A 126 -62.04 46.98 25.79
CA LYS A 126 -61.33 46.94 27.08
C LYS A 126 -60.47 45.69 27.23
N TYR A 127 -60.97 44.54 26.78
CA TYR A 127 -60.21 43.30 26.77
C TYR A 127 -58.96 43.44 25.92
N GLU A 128 -59.09 44.01 24.72
CA GLU A 128 -58.00 44.22 23.77
C GLU A 128 -56.95 45.20 24.32
N GLU A 129 -57.39 46.32 24.90
CA GLU A 129 -56.50 47.31 25.53
C GLU A 129 -55.63 46.66 26.62
N LEU A 130 -56.25 45.91 27.53
CA LEU A 130 -55.54 45.22 28.60
C LEU A 130 -54.67 44.07 28.07
N LEU A 131 -55.14 43.34 27.06
CA LEU A 131 -54.39 42.24 26.44
C LEU A 131 -53.12 42.73 25.75
N LEU A 132 -53.20 43.88 25.08
CA LEU A 132 -52.10 44.46 24.30
C LEU A 132 -51.22 45.43 25.08
N GLU A 133 -51.48 45.60 26.38
CA GLU A 133 -50.75 46.52 27.22
C GLU A 133 -49.26 46.18 27.31
N GLY A 134 -48.42 47.20 27.04
CA GLY A 134 -46.96 47.09 27.06
C GLY A 134 -46.38 46.24 25.93
N CYS A 135 -47.18 45.78 24.97
CA CYS A 135 -46.68 45.06 23.80
C CYS A 135 -45.81 45.97 22.92
N LYS A 136 -44.64 45.49 22.49
CA LYS A 136 -43.86 46.13 21.42
C LYS A 136 -44.48 45.86 20.03
N ILE A 137 -43.95 46.52 19.00
CA ILE A 137 -44.35 46.43 17.56
C ILE A 137 -44.44 44.98 17.02
N ASN A 138 -43.84 43.99 17.70
CA ASN A 138 -43.87 42.55 17.37
C ASN A 138 -44.52 41.68 18.47
N LEU A 139 -45.26 42.30 19.40
CA LEU A 139 -45.95 41.66 20.54
C LEU A 139 -45.03 40.87 21.48
N GLN A 140 -43.72 41.09 21.37
CA GLN A 140 -42.77 40.64 22.36
C GLN A 140 -42.94 41.52 23.60
N LYS A 141 -42.99 40.87 24.77
CA LYS A 141 -43.05 41.51 26.11
C LYS A 141 -44.41 42.14 26.49
N CYS A 142 -45.52 41.69 25.92
CA CYS A 142 -46.85 42.02 26.43
C CYS A 142 -46.94 41.67 27.92
N VAL A 143 -47.29 42.65 28.77
CA VAL A 143 -47.22 42.50 30.23
C VAL A 143 -48.21 41.46 30.74
N ASN A 144 -49.40 41.44 30.14
CA ASN A 144 -50.55 40.68 30.64
C ASN A 144 -50.75 39.32 29.94
N LEU A 145 -49.88 38.95 28.99
CA LEU A 145 -50.08 37.75 28.17
C LEU A 145 -50.02 36.45 29.01
N SER A 146 -49.24 36.46 30.09
CA SER A 146 -49.16 35.35 31.05
C SER A 146 -50.49 35.14 31.80
N TYR A 147 -51.19 36.21 32.18
CA TYR A 147 -52.51 36.14 32.81
C TYR A 147 -53.54 35.53 31.85
N PHE A 148 -53.64 36.05 30.63
CA PHE A 148 -54.59 35.54 29.65
C PHE A 148 -54.28 34.10 29.20
N SER A 149 -53.01 33.68 29.20
CA SER A 149 -52.61 32.29 28.92
C SER A 149 -53.08 31.26 29.94
N MET A 150 -53.56 31.69 31.12
CA MET A 150 -54.10 30.78 32.14
C MET A 150 -55.40 30.10 31.69
N ASP A 151 -56.13 30.66 30.71
CA ASP A 151 -57.32 30.04 30.13
C ASP A 151 -57.21 29.92 28.60
N PRO A 152 -57.26 28.70 28.01
CA PRO A 152 -57.15 28.50 26.57
C PRO A 152 -58.19 29.28 25.74
N ARG A 153 -59.38 29.56 26.29
CA ARG A 153 -60.42 30.32 25.59
C ARG A 153 -60.03 31.76 25.32
N SER A 154 -59.07 32.33 26.06
CA SER A 154 -58.49 33.64 25.74
C SER A 154 -57.94 33.69 24.31
N SER A 155 -57.45 32.56 23.78
CA SER A 155 -57.02 32.47 22.38
C SER A 155 -58.19 32.61 21.41
N LYS A 156 -59.38 32.11 21.77
CA LYS A 156 -60.62 32.27 20.97
C LYS A 156 -61.15 33.69 21.03
N VAL A 157 -61.07 34.34 22.19
CA VAL A 157 -61.39 35.77 22.31
C VAL A 157 -60.44 36.60 21.43
N ALA A 158 -59.14 36.29 21.45
CA ALA A 158 -58.16 36.94 20.55
C ALA A 158 -58.42 36.67 19.06
N GLN A 159 -58.96 35.50 18.69
CA GLN A 159 -59.42 35.21 17.31
C GLN A 159 -60.59 36.14 16.90
N ILE A 160 -61.56 36.36 17.79
CA ILE A 160 -62.67 37.30 17.56
C ILE A 160 -62.13 38.73 17.41
N LEU A 161 -61.20 39.14 18.27
CA LEU A 161 -60.54 40.46 18.17
C LEU A 161 -59.81 40.61 16.82
N ALA A 162 -59.11 39.58 16.35
CA ALA A 162 -58.47 39.59 15.04
C ALA A 162 -59.50 39.78 13.91
N GLN A 163 -60.60 39.03 13.93
CA GLN A 163 -61.65 39.09 12.89
C GLN A 163 -62.33 40.47 12.78
N ARG A 164 -62.31 41.29 13.85
CA ARG A 164 -62.83 42.66 13.83
C ARG A 164 -61.91 43.65 13.11
N GLN A 165 -60.65 43.31 12.88
CA GLN A 165 -59.68 44.22 12.29
C GLN A 165 -59.76 44.22 10.76
N ASN A 166 -59.96 45.41 10.20
CA ASN A 166 -59.96 45.63 8.75
C ASN A 166 -58.52 45.77 8.20
N GLN A 167 -57.58 46.25 9.02
CA GLN A 167 -56.19 46.36 8.63
C GLN A 167 -55.47 45.02 8.76
N LEU A 168 -54.75 44.63 7.71
CA LEU A 168 -54.10 43.33 7.63
C LEU A 168 -52.99 43.16 8.68
N ASP A 169 -52.21 44.21 8.97
CA ASP A 169 -51.16 44.13 9.99
C ASP A 169 -51.74 43.96 11.40
N GLU A 170 -52.80 44.72 11.73
CA GLU A 170 -53.50 44.58 13.01
C GLU A 170 -54.12 43.19 13.14
N PHE A 171 -54.78 42.68 12.09
CA PHE A 171 -55.30 41.31 12.03
C PHE A 171 -54.23 40.26 12.41
N TYR A 172 -53.04 40.31 11.79
CA TYR A 172 -51.96 39.37 12.09
C TYR A 172 -51.28 39.58 13.44
N GLN A 173 -51.24 40.82 13.94
CA GLN A 173 -50.82 41.09 15.31
C GLN A 173 -51.74 40.36 16.30
N ARG A 174 -53.08 40.50 16.19
CA ARG A 174 -54.00 39.86 17.15
C ARG A 174 -53.97 38.33 17.03
N LEU A 175 -53.80 37.80 15.82
CA LEU A 175 -53.57 36.37 15.65
C LEU A 175 -52.27 35.90 16.31
N THR A 176 -51.18 36.67 16.21
CA THR A 176 -49.92 36.36 16.88
C THR A 176 -50.09 36.28 18.40
N VAL A 177 -50.91 37.15 18.98
CA VAL A 177 -51.32 37.07 20.40
C VAL A 177 -52.08 35.77 20.66
N ALA A 178 -53.07 35.43 19.82
CA ALA A 178 -53.82 34.18 19.94
C ALA A 178 -52.91 32.94 19.89
N PHE A 179 -51.88 32.93 19.03
CA PHE A 179 -50.84 31.89 18.96
C PHE A 179 -49.93 31.85 20.18
N SER A 180 -49.70 32.99 20.84
CA SER A 180 -48.87 33.08 22.04
C SER A 180 -49.63 32.59 23.29
N ILE A 181 -50.96 32.70 23.28
CA ILE A 181 -51.85 32.27 24.38
C ILE A 181 -52.19 30.78 24.31
N ARG A 182 -52.25 30.18 23.11
CA ARG A 182 -52.74 28.80 22.96
C ARG A 182 -51.88 27.81 23.77
N ASN A 183 -52.53 26.94 24.54
CA ASN A 183 -51.87 25.98 25.45
C ASN A 183 -51.25 24.77 24.73
N ARG A 184 -50.29 25.01 23.83
CA ARG A 184 -49.55 24.03 22.98
C ARG A 184 -50.40 23.12 22.10
N ASN A 185 -51.70 23.01 22.35
CA ASN A 185 -52.64 22.19 21.58
C ASN A 185 -52.90 22.83 20.20
N PRO A 186 -52.98 22.03 19.14
CA PRO A 186 -53.42 22.48 17.83
C PRO A 186 -54.84 23.09 17.93
N ASP A 187 -55.04 24.25 17.30
CA ASP A 187 -56.36 24.86 17.14
C ASP A 187 -56.63 25.02 15.63
N PRO A 188 -57.40 24.11 15.01
CA PRO A 188 -57.64 24.11 13.57
C PRO A 188 -58.32 25.39 13.07
N GLU A 189 -59.15 26.02 13.90
CA GLU A 189 -59.84 27.26 13.55
C GLU A 189 -58.87 28.46 13.58
N LEU A 190 -58.02 28.56 14.60
CA LEU A 190 -56.96 29.56 14.65
C LEU A 190 -55.98 29.40 13.48
N ASN A 191 -55.58 28.15 13.19
CA ASN A 191 -54.74 27.84 12.05
C ASN A 191 -55.44 28.28 10.75
N GLY A 192 -56.70 27.90 10.54
CA GLY A 192 -57.48 28.29 9.36
C GLY A 192 -57.60 29.81 9.20
N LEU A 193 -57.86 30.53 10.29
CA LEU A 193 -57.97 31.98 10.32
C LEU A 193 -56.62 32.66 10.01
N TYR A 194 -55.51 32.11 10.49
CA TYR A 194 -54.17 32.60 10.15
C TYR A 194 -53.82 32.36 8.69
N LEU A 195 -54.28 31.25 8.10
CA LEU A 195 -53.96 30.93 6.72
C LEU A 195 -54.84 31.69 5.72
N SER A 196 -56.02 32.18 6.13
CA SER A 196 -57.00 32.75 5.20
C SER A 196 -56.52 34.02 4.48
N LYS A 197 -55.58 34.78 5.07
CA LYS A 197 -55.05 36.03 4.50
C LYS A 197 -53.52 36.05 4.39
N SER A 198 -52.85 34.90 4.52
CA SER A 198 -51.39 34.88 4.78
C SER A 198 -50.57 35.27 3.56
N LYS A 199 -51.08 34.96 2.36
CA LYS A 199 -50.54 35.46 1.08
C LYS A 199 -50.52 36.98 1.04
N GLU A 200 -51.65 37.62 1.36
CA GLU A 200 -51.76 39.08 1.37
C GLU A 200 -50.78 39.69 2.37
N TYR A 201 -50.63 39.05 3.54
CA TYR A 201 -49.77 39.57 4.60
C TYR A 201 -48.30 39.45 4.24
N ARG A 202 -47.88 38.33 3.66
CA ARG A 202 -46.51 38.19 3.15
C ARG A 202 -46.20 39.23 2.07
N ASN A 203 -47.12 39.48 1.14
CA ASN A 203 -46.96 40.51 0.12
C ASN A 203 -46.86 41.90 0.73
N LEU A 204 -47.60 42.19 1.81
CA LEU A 204 -47.48 43.43 2.57
C LEU A 204 -46.07 43.56 3.19
N LEU A 205 -45.61 42.52 3.88
CA LEU A 205 -44.29 42.49 4.53
C LEU A 205 -43.12 42.60 3.54
N GLN A 206 -43.28 42.13 2.30
CA GLN A 206 -42.26 42.24 1.25
C GLN A 206 -42.22 43.62 0.58
N LYS A 207 -43.33 44.36 0.58
CA LYS A 207 -43.43 45.68 -0.06
C LYS A 207 -42.94 46.82 0.81
N ASP A 208 -42.87 46.64 2.12
CA ASP A 208 -42.46 47.67 3.06
C ASP A 208 -40.99 47.51 3.49
N PRO A 209 -40.05 48.34 2.97
CA PRO A 209 -38.63 48.26 3.32
C PRO A 209 -38.34 48.60 4.79
N ASN A 210 -39.29 49.20 5.53
CA ASN A 210 -39.18 49.48 6.96
C ASN A 210 -39.70 48.33 7.84
N THR A 211 -40.29 47.29 7.24
CA THR A 211 -40.74 46.12 7.98
C THR A 211 -39.53 45.44 8.63
N SER A 212 -39.52 45.38 9.96
CA SER A 212 -38.45 44.71 10.70
C SER A 212 -38.36 43.24 10.26
N LYS A 213 -37.15 42.75 9.97
CA LYS A 213 -36.84 41.32 9.74
C LYS A 213 -37.54 40.40 10.76
N ASP A 214 -37.75 40.91 11.98
CA ASP A 214 -38.45 40.24 13.07
C ASP A 214 -39.90 39.86 12.74
N ARG A 215 -40.64 40.68 11.98
CA ARG A 215 -42.04 40.38 11.60
C ARG A 215 -42.12 39.24 10.59
N ILE A 216 -41.24 39.24 9.59
CA ILE A 216 -41.11 38.15 8.63
C ILE A 216 -40.73 36.86 9.36
N LEU A 217 -39.74 36.94 10.26
CA LEU A 217 -39.28 35.79 11.04
C LEU A 217 -40.39 35.25 11.98
N LEU A 218 -41.20 36.13 12.57
CA LEU A 218 -42.34 35.75 13.40
C LEU A 218 -43.46 35.09 12.58
N HIS A 219 -43.76 35.64 11.41
CA HIS A 219 -44.72 35.06 10.48
C HIS A 219 -44.31 33.64 10.07
N GLU A 220 -43.04 33.45 9.70
CA GLU A 220 -42.48 32.14 9.38
C GLU A 220 -42.51 31.18 10.55
N LYS A 221 -42.19 31.64 11.76
CA LYS A 221 -42.25 30.80 12.97
C LYS A 221 -43.67 30.32 13.25
N ILE A 222 -44.69 31.16 13.04
CA ILE A 222 -46.09 30.75 13.22
C ILE A 222 -46.50 29.76 12.13
N LEU A 223 -46.15 30.03 10.87
CA LEU A 223 -46.39 29.08 9.78
C LEU A 223 -45.75 27.71 10.06
N ALA A 224 -44.52 27.67 10.55
CA ALA A 224 -43.86 26.45 11.00
C ALA A 224 -44.69 25.67 12.02
N LEU A 225 -45.20 26.38 13.03
CA LEU A 225 -46.02 25.78 14.08
C LEU A 225 -47.35 25.27 13.55
N ILE A 226 -47.96 25.96 12.57
CA ILE A 226 -49.17 25.50 11.90
C ILE A 226 -48.87 24.21 11.13
N LEU A 227 -47.82 24.22 10.31
CA LEU A 227 -47.41 23.09 9.46
C LEU A 227 -47.10 21.84 10.28
N LYS A 228 -46.39 21.99 11.41
CA LYS A 228 -46.08 20.88 12.32
C LYS A 228 -47.32 20.24 12.95
N SER A 229 -48.41 21.00 13.07
CA SER A 229 -49.69 20.53 13.64
C SER A 229 -50.72 20.13 12.59
N ALA A 230 -50.43 20.32 11.30
CA ALA A 230 -51.38 20.12 10.20
C ALA A 230 -51.66 18.62 9.98
N THR A 231 -52.94 18.28 9.90
CA THR A 231 -53.41 16.95 9.48
C THR A 231 -53.46 16.85 7.95
N ASP A 232 -53.67 15.65 7.42
CA ASP A 232 -53.86 15.45 5.96
C ASP A 232 -55.05 16.25 5.40
N THR A 233 -56.08 16.47 6.21
CA THR A 233 -57.22 17.35 5.91
C THR A 233 -56.83 18.83 5.82
N ASP A 234 -55.86 19.28 6.62
CA ASP A 234 -55.36 20.66 6.57
C ASP A 234 -54.48 20.89 5.33
N ALA A 235 -53.88 19.84 4.79
CA ALA A 235 -53.02 19.91 3.61
C ALA A 235 -53.76 20.47 2.37
N GLN A 236 -55.02 20.10 2.15
CA GLN A 236 -55.84 20.65 1.07
C GLN A 236 -56.15 22.14 1.26
N ARG A 237 -56.39 22.57 2.50
CA ARG A 237 -56.61 23.99 2.83
C ARG A 237 -55.32 24.81 2.71
N LEU A 238 -54.17 24.16 2.91
CA LEU A 238 -52.85 24.76 2.80
C LEU A 238 -52.36 24.86 1.36
N ALA A 239 -52.84 24.05 0.43
CA ALA A 239 -52.35 24.01 -0.95
C ALA A 239 -52.37 25.39 -1.67
N PRO A 240 -53.42 26.23 -1.58
CA PRO A 240 -53.43 27.57 -2.18
C PRO A 240 -52.39 28.51 -1.55
N LEU A 241 -52.01 28.29 -0.30
CA LEU A 241 -50.96 29.04 0.35
C LEU A 241 -49.58 28.54 -0.10
N LEU A 242 -49.36 27.22 -0.10
CA LEU A 242 -48.09 26.61 -0.50
C LEU A 242 -47.66 27.02 -1.90
N SER A 243 -48.62 27.18 -2.83
CA SER A 243 -48.33 27.66 -4.19
C SER A 243 -47.75 29.09 -4.25
N THR A 244 -47.96 29.89 -3.21
CA THR A 244 -47.44 31.27 -3.11
C THR A 244 -46.00 31.33 -2.61
N PHE A 245 -45.49 30.23 -2.07
CA PHE A 245 -44.16 30.18 -1.48
C PHE A 245 -43.05 29.80 -2.45
N SER A 246 -43.36 29.56 -3.73
CA SER A 246 -42.41 29.04 -4.72
C SER A 246 -41.56 27.91 -4.11
N PRO A 247 -42.21 26.84 -3.63
CA PRO A 247 -41.59 25.89 -2.71
C PRO A 247 -40.35 25.20 -3.30
N TRP A 248 -40.29 25.10 -4.62
CA TRP A 248 -39.17 24.52 -5.35
C TRP A 248 -37.91 25.41 -5.34
N ALA A 249 -38.06 26.72 -5.08
CA ALA A 249 -36.98 27.70 -5.00
C ALA A 249 -36.30 27.81 -3.62
N VAL A 250 -36.76 27.02 -2.62
CA VAL A 250 -36.16 27.00 -1.29
C VAL A 250 -34.66 26.66 -1.39
N SER A 251 -33.83 27.49 -0.75
CA SER A 251 -32.37 27.41 -0.80
C SER A 251 -31.77 27.82 0.53
N ARG A 252 -30.99 26.94 1.17
CA ARG A 252 -30.20 27.24 2.37
C ARG A 252 -29.06 28.21 2.09
N VAL A 253 -28.49 28.17 0.89
CA VAL A 253 -27.37 29.03 0.47
C VAL A 253 -27.79 30.48 0.28
N ASN A 254 -29.01 30.72 -0.20
CA ASN A 254 -29.48 32.06 -0.60
C ASN A 254 -30.46 32.70 0.40
N SER A 255 -30.64 32.14 1.60
CA SER A 255 -31.83 32.42 2.40
C SER A 255 -31.92 33.87 2.94
N GLN A 256 -32.72 34.69 2.26
CA GLN A 256 -33.86 35.33 2.94
C GLN A 256 -34.92 34.26 3.21
N SER A 257 -34.82 33.67 4.41
CA SER A 257 -35.90 33.18 5.26
C SER A 257 -36.92 32.14 4.71
N VAL A 258 -36.73 30.89 5.15
CA VAL A 258 -37.77 30.10 5.85
C VAL A 258 -37.05 29.49 7.05
N GLY A 259 -36.90 30.25 8.14
CA GLY A 259 -36.11 29.80 9.29
C GLY A 259 -36.61 28.45 9.85
N GLY A 260 -35.71 27.51 10.17
CA GLY A 260 -35.91 26.28 10.97
C GLY A 260 -37.07 25.33 10.61
N SER A 261 -37.87 25.65 9.60
CA SER A 261 -39.19 25.05 9.31
C SER A 261 -39.37 24.71 7.84
N SER A 262 -38.30 24.85 7.06
CA SER A 262 -38.25 24.45 5.66
C SER A 262 -38.56 22.96 5.49
N GLU A 263 -38.20 22.10 6.44
CA GLU A 263 -38.42 20.65 6.36
C GLU A 263 -39.92 20.31 6.34
N ASP A 264 -40.69 20.78 7.34
CA ASP A 264 -42.14 20.54 7.42
C ASP A 264 -42.89 21.16 6.23
N PHE A 265 -42.42 22.33 5.78
CA PHE A 265 -42.96 23.01 4.62
C PHE A 265 -42.70 22.25 3.30
N LEU A 266 -41.47 21.79 3.08
CA LEU A 266 -41.09 21.00 1.90
C LEU A 266 -41.78 19.64 1.92
N LYS A 267 -41.92 19.01 3.08
CA LYS A 267 -42.67 17.76 3.27
C LYS A 267 -44.12 17.90 2.83
N LEU A 268 -44.79 18.93 3.33
CA LEU A 268 -46.19 19.16 3.00
C LEU A 268 -46.36 19.48 1.52
N THR A 269 -45.50 20.36 0.98
CA THR A 269 -45.52 20.69 -0.45
C THR A 269 -45.29 19.45 -1.31
N ALA A 270 -44.29 18.63 -0.98
CA ALA A 270 -44.01 17.41 -1.72
C ALA A 270 -45.21 16.46 -1.72
N LYS A 271 -45.93 16.37 -0.61
CA LYS A 271 -47.14 15.54 -0.49
C LYS A 271 -48.31 16.08 -1.32
N THR A 272 -48.52 17.40 -1.36
CA THR A 272 -49.73 17.99 -1.97
C THR A 272 -49.55 18.47 -3.39
N SER A 273 -48.33 18.85 -3.77
CA SER A 273 -48.08 19.69 -4.94
C SER A 273 -46.95 19.17 -5.82
N LEU A 274 -46.32 18.03 -5.49
CA LEU A 274 -45.29 17.43 -6.36
C LEU A 274 -45.90 16.93 -7.67
N TYR A 275 -47.10 16.35 -7.62
CA TYR A 275 -47.83 15.88 -8.79
C TYR A 275 -49.18 16.57 -8.94
N GLU A 276 -49.54 16.91 -10.17
CA GLU A 276 -50.82 17.48 -10.56
C GLU A 276 -51.42 16.63 -11.68
N GLY A 277 -52.58 16.00 -11.42
CA GLY A 277 -53.19 15.07 -12.38
C GLY A 277 -52.32 13.85 -12.72
N GLY A 278 -51.46 13.41 -11.79
CA GLY A 278 -50.51 12.30 -12.00
C GLY A 278 -49.23 12.67 -12.75
N ASN A 279 -49.13 13.90 -13.27
CA ASN A 279 -47.93 14.44 -13.91
C ASN A 279 -47.13 15.28 -12.92
N LEU A 280 -45.84 15.46 -13.18
CA LEU A 280 -45.01 16.36 -12.37
C LEU A 280 -45.56 17.78 -12.43
N ASN A 281 -45.62 18.47 -11.29
CA ASN A 281 -46.16 19.83 -11.22
C ASN A 281 -45.43 20.75 -12.21
N ALA A 282 -46.20 21.49 -13.00
CA ALA A 282 -45.66 22.37 -14.05
C ALA A 282 -44.73 23.46 -13.48
N GLY A 283 -44.99 23.91 -12.24
CA GLY A 283 -44.13 24.85 -11.52
C GLY A 283 -42.74 24.26 -11.21
N LEU A 284 -42.67 22.98 -10.82
CA LEU A 284 -41.41 22.28 -10.61
C LEU A 284 -40.65 22.10 -11.93
N VAL A 285 -41.33 21.64 -12.99
CA VAL A 285 -40.72 21.48 -14.33
C VAL A 285 -40.15 22.81 -14.83
N LYS A 286 -40.91 23.90 -14.68
CA LYS A 286 -40.46 25.26 -15.04
C LYS A 286 -39.23 25.66 -14.21
N PHE A 287 -39.26 25.44 -12.90
CA PHE A 287 -38.12 25.75 -12.02
C PHE A 287 -36.85 25.00 -12.43
N ILE A 288 -36.94 23.69 -12.68
CA ILE A 288 -35.79 22.90 -13.14
C ILE A 288 -35.26 23.47 -14.46
N SER A 289 -36.14 23.75 -15.42
CA SER A 289 -35.73 24.34 -16.71
C SER A 289 -35.06 25.70 -16.57
N GLU A 290 -35.51 26.56 -15.65
CA GLU A 290 -34.92 27.88 -15.40
C GLU A 290 -33.57 27.77 -14.69
N ALA A 291 -33.46 26.94 -13.64
CA ALA A 291 -32.19 26.71 -12.93
C ALA A 291 -31.11 26.14 -13.86
N GLN A 292 -31.50 25.27 -14.80
CA GLN A 292 -30.60 24.66 -15.77
C GLN A 292 -30.20 25.57 -16.95
N LYS A 293 -30.66 26.83 -16.99
CA LYS A 293 -30.17 27.85 -17.94
C LYS A 293 -28.97 28.63 -17.40
N GLU A 294 -28.65 28.50 -16.11
CA GLU A 294 -27.54 29.24 -15.52
C GLU A 294 -26.18 28.75 -16.07
N PRO A 295 -25.18 29.64 -16.24
CA PRO A 295 -23.88 29.27 -16.81
C PRO A 295 -23.10 28.20 -16.04
N ARG A 296 -23.38 28.03 -14.74
CA ARG A 296 -22.75 27.05 -13.85
C ARG A 296 -23.69 25.89 -13.49
N SER A 297 -24.77 25.73 -14.24
CA SER A 297 -25.70 24.62 -14.04
C SER A 297 -25.12 23.30 -14.51
N PHE A 298 -25.64 22.20 -13.98
CA PHE A 298 -25.31 20.85 -14.43
C PHE A 298 -25.45 20.70 -15.96
N THR A 299 -26.53 21.23 -16.53
CA THR A 299 -26.78 21.18 -17.98
C THR A 299 -25.72 21.93 -18.78
N ALA A 300 -25.23 23.07 -18.27
CA ALA A 300 -24.12 23.77 -18.89
C ALA A 300 -22.84 22.93 -18.89
N HIS A 301 -22.48 22.33 -17.75
CA HIS A 301 -21.31 21.45 -17.62
C HIS A 301 -21.43 20.21 -18.54
N GLN A 302 -22.60 19.58 -18.56
CA GLN A 302 -22.89 18.41 -19.40
C GLN A 302 -22.81 18.74 -20.90
N ASN A 303 -23.37 19.89 -21.31
CA ASN A 303 -23.30 20.36 -22.69
C ASN A 303 -21.88 20.74 -23.08
N GLU A 304 -21.09 21.30 -22.17
CA GLU A 304 -19.68 21.59 -22.41
C GLU A 304 -18.89 20.30 -22.66
N LEU A 305 -19.07 19.27 -21.82
CA LEU A 305 -18.46 17.96 -22.01
C LEU A 305 -18.91 17.33 -23.34
N PHE A 306 -20.21 17.32 -23.62
CA PHE A 306 -20.76 16.66 -24.80
C PHE A 306 -20.38 17.35 -26.11
N ASN A 307 -20.46 18.68 -26.17
CA ASN A 307 -20.28 19.44 -27.40
C ASN A 307 -18.82 19.80 -27.69
N ARG A 308 -18.02 20.10 -26.65
CA ARG A 308 -16.63 20.56 -26.83
C ARG A 308 -15.59 19.49 -26.51
N HIS A 309 -15.93 18.52 -25.67
CA HIS A 309 -15.01 17.48 -25.19
C HIS A 309 -15.56 16.07 -25.43
N HIS A 310 -16.17 15.86 -26.60
CA HIS A 310 -16.86 14.62 -26.95
C HIS A 310 -16.02 13.35 -26.72
N LYS A 311 -14.71 13.42 -26.98
CA LYS A 311 -13.78 12.31 -26.72
C LYS A 311 -13.77 11.89 -25.24
N LEU A 312 -13.65 12.85 -24.31
CA LEU A 312 -13.68 12.59 -22.88
C LEU A 312 -15.00 11.92 -22.47
N PHE A 313 -16.11 12.42 -23.00
CA PHE A 313 -17.44 11.87 -22.75
C PHE A 313 -17.57 10.41 -23.20
N VAL A 314 -17.14 10.10 -24.44
CA VAL A 314 -17.17 8.74 -25.00
C VAL A 314 -16.21 7.82 -24.27
N ASN A 315 -15.00 8.30 -24.01
CA ASN A 315 -13.93 7.50 -23.42
C ASN A 315 -14.18 7.11 -21.96
N LEU A 316 -14.87 7.98 -21.20
CA LEU A 316 -15.32 7.70 -19.84
C LEU A 316 -16.70 7.02 -19.79
N GLU A 317 -17.29 6.69 -20.94
CA GLU A 317 -18.60 6.04 -21.07
C GLU A 317 -19.71 6.79 -20.30
N LEU A 318 -19.62 8.13 -20.29
CA LEU A 318 -20.57 8.96 -19.55
C LEU A 318 -21.97 8.81 -20.15
N LYS A 319 -22.97 8.66 -19.29
CA LYS A 319 -24.38 8.62 -19.71
C LYS A 319 -24.97 10.02 -19.69
N LYS A 320 -25.65 10.39 -20.77
CA LYS A 320 -26.39 11.66 -20.80
C LYS A 320 -27.61 11.56 -19.89
N VAL A 321 -27.61 12.30 -18.78
CA VAL A 321 -28.82 12.55 -17.99
C VAL A 321 -29.73 13.47 -18.82
N SER A 322 -30.83 12.92 -19.35
CA SER A 322 -31.85 13.66 -20.14
C SER A 322 -33.10 13.99 -19.34
N ASP A 323 -33.36 13.22 -18.28
CA ASP A 323 -34.65 13.22 -17.61
C ASP A 323 -34.62 14.20 -16.44
N TYR A 324 -34.90 15.48 -16.73
CA TYR A 324 -35.04 16.55 -15.75
C TYR A 324 -36.36 16.45 -14.96
N ASN A 325 -36.50 15.37 -14.20
CA ASN A 325 -37.66 15.03 -13.38
C ASN A 325 -37.43 15.35 -11.88
N GLU A 326 -38.32 14.88 -11.00
CA GLU A 326 -38.22 15.07 -9.55
C GLU A 326 -36.93 14.48 -8.95
N TYR A 327 -36.41 13.39 -9.52
CA TYR A 327 -35.18 12.76 -9.03
C TYR A 327 -33.97 13.60 -9.36
N PHE A 328 -33.92 14.16 -10.57
CA PHE A 328 -32.90 15.14 -10.96
C PHE A 328 -32.93 16.36 -10.03
N TYR A 329 -34.11 16.93 -9.78
CA TYR A 329 -34.27 18.04 -8.84
C TYR A 329 -33.68 17.71 -7.46
N LEU A 330 -34.02 16.54 -6.89
CA LEU A 330 -33.51 16.18 -5.56
C LEU A 330 -31.98 16.10 -5.53
N VAL A 331 -31.37 15.48 -6.54
CA VAL A 331 -29.90 15.36 -6.62
C VAL A 331 -29.24 16.73 -6.81
N ASP A 332 -29.74 17.53 -7.76
CA ASP A 332 -29.22 18.88 -8.07
C ASP A 332 -29.27 19.80 -6.83
N ARG A 333 -30.40 19.79 -6.10
CA ARG A 333 -30.57 20.65 -4.91
C ARG A 333 -29.77 20.17 -3.69
N VAL A 334 -29.60 18.85 -3.50
CA VAL A 334 -28.73 18.31 -2.44
C VAL A 334 -27.26 18.59 -2.75
N TYR A 335 -26.86 18.39 -4.01
CA TYR A 335 -25.50 18.64 -4.47
C TYR A 335 -25.13 20.13 -4.28
N GLY A 336 -26.01 21.06 -4.68
CA GLY A 336 -25.80 22.50 -4.49
C GLY A 336 -25.97 23.01 -3.05
N ASP A 337 -26.13 22.13 -2.05
CA ASP A 337 -26.40 22.47 -0.63
C ASP A 337 -27.64 23.37 -0.45
N HIS A 338 -28.57 23.35 -1.42
CA HIS A 338 -29.79 24.15 -1.39
C HIS A 338 -30.84 23.57 -0.44
N ILE A 339 -30.87 22.24 -0.30
CA ILE A 339 -31.67 21.51 0.68
C ILE A 339 -30.78 20.48 1.38
N SER A 340 -31.10 20.11 2.63
CA SER A 340 -30.34 19.06 3.31
C SER A 340 -30.69 17.67 2.76
N ALA A 341 -29.82 16.69 3.00
CA ALA A 341 -30.10 15.29 2.66
C ALA A 341 -31.41 14.78 3.32
N SER A 342 -31.68 15.18 4.55
CA SER A 342 -32.93 14.86 5.26
C SER A 342 -34.16 15.48 4.59
N ASP A 343 -34.09 16.76 4.21
CA ASP A 343 -35.18 17.43 3.48
C ASP A 343 -35.47 16.70 2.16
N ALA A 344 -34.41 16.39 1.41
CA ALA A 344 -34.53 15.67 0.15
C ALA A 344 -35.11 14.26 0.32
N PHE A 345 -34.74 13.56 1.40
CA PHE A 345 -35.31 12.24 1.71
C PHE A 345 -36.80 12.32 2.03
N VAL A 346 -37.23 13.36 2.73
CA VAL A 346 -38.64 13.61 3.01
C VAL A 346 -39.42 13.91 1.72
N ILE A 347 -38.86 14.70 0.80
CA ILE A 347 -39.47 14.93 -0.52
C ILE A 347 -39.49 13.63 -1.34
N TRP A 348 -38.39 12.87 -1.34
CA TRP A 348 -38.29 11.55 -1.99
C TRP A 348 -39.41 10.59 -1.55
N GLN A 349 -39.77 10.61 -0.27
CA GLN A 349 -40.88 9.79 0.26
C GLN A 349 -42.24 10.11 -0.36
N SER A 350 -42.39 11.28 -1.00
CA SER A 350 -43.61 11.70 -1.69
C SER A 350 -43.54 11.48 -3.21
N THR A 351 -42.41 11.03 -3.74
CA THR A 351 -42.25 10.68 -5.17
C THR A 351 -42.86 9.31 -5.49
N GLN A 352 -42.78 8.87 -6.75
CA GLN A 352 -43.07 7.48 -7.17
C GLN A 352 -42.06 6.45 -6.63
N LYS A 353 -41.00 6.86 -5.92
CA LYS A 353 -40.00 5.99 -5.27
C LYS A 353 -39.30 4.99 -6.20
N LYS A 354 -39.09 5.34 -7.47
CA LYS A 354 -38.37 4.52 -8.46
C LYS A 354 -36.87 4.52 -8.18
N LYS A 355 -36.42 3.60 -7.32
CA LYS A 355 -35.04 3.50 -6.83
C LYS A 355 -34.02 3.36 -7.96
N ASP A 356 -34.36 2.63 -9.01
CA ASP A 356 -33.52 2.43 -10.19
C ASP A 356 -33.29 3.73 -10.97
N VAL A 357 -34.34 4.56 -11.13
CA VAL A 357 -34.23 5.86 -11.77
C VAL A 357 -33.39 6.81 -10.91
N MET A 358 -33.62 6.85 -9.59
CA MET A 358 -32.81 7.65 -8.67
C MET A 358 -31.34 7.26 -8.71
N ALA A 359 -31.01 5.96 -8.71
CA ALA A 359 -29.63 5.48 -8.79
C ALA A 359 -28.94 5.96 -10.08
N LYS A 360 -29.63 5.84 -11.23
CA LYS A 360 -29.12 6.31 -12.53
C LYS A 360 -28.89 7.81 -12.57
N VAL A 361 -29.80 8.59 -11.98
CA VAL A 361 -29.67 10.06 -11.90
C VAL A 361 -28.48 10.43 -11.02
N ILE A 362 -28.34 9.85 -9.82
CA ILE A 362 -27.20 10.12 -8.92
C ILE A 362 -25.88 9.76 -9.62
N GLU A 363 -25.80 8.55 -10.18
CA GLU A 363 -24.59 8.07 -10.88
C GLU A 363 -24.22 9.00 -12.03
N GLY A 364 -25.16 9.28 -12.95
CA GLY A 364 -24.92 10.15 -14.09
C GLY A 364 -24.58 11.59 -13.70
N TYR A 365 -25.20 12.11 -12.62
CA TYR A 365 -24.92 13.45 -12.12
C TYR A 365 -23.48 13.56 -11.60
N ILE A 366 -23.09 12.65 -10.69
CA ILE A 366 -21.75 12.66 -10.08
C ILE A 366 -20.66 12.39 -11.12
N GLN A 367 -20.87 11.44 -12.04
CA GLN A 367 -19.91 11.14 -13.10
C GLN A 367 -19.69 12.34 -14.02
N THR A 368 -20.76 13.05 -14.39
CA THR A 368 -20.68 14.25 -15.23
C THR A 368 -19.94 15.38 -14.51
N GLU A 369 -20.29 15.67 -13.26
CA GLU A 369 -19.61 16.68 -12.45
C GLU A 369 -18.13 16.35 -12.22
N LEU A 370 -17.80 15.07 -11.95
CA LEU A 370 -16.43 14.61 -11.81
C LEU A 370 -15.65 14.80 -13.12
N ALA A 371 -16.22 14.42 -14.27
CA ALA A 371 -15.58 14.60 -15.57
C ALA A 371 -15.36 16.08 -15.90
N TYR A 372 -16.32 16.93 -15.57
CA TYR A 372 -16.19 18.38 -15.71
C TYR A 372 -15.06 18.92 -14.82
N MET A 373 -14.99 18.48 -13.57
CA MET A 373 -13.92 18.87 -12.63
C MET A 373 -12.54 18.40 -13.07
N ILE A 374 -12.41 17.18 -13.59
CA ILE A 374 -11.18 16.64 -14.21
C ILE A 374 -10.73 17.58 -15.33
N LYS A 375 -11.62 17.83 -16.30
CA LYS A 375 -11.37 18.68 -17.46
C LYS A 375 -10.98 20.10 -17.07
N SER A 376 -11.78 20.74 -16.21
CA SER A 376 -11.57 22.13 -15.78
C SER A 376 -10.22 22.28 -15.06
N SER A 377 -9.85 21.32 -14.21
CA SER A 377 -8.57 21.34 -13.51
C SER A 377 -7.39 21.24 -14.48
N HIS A 378 -7.50 20.36 -15.49
CA HIS A 378 -6.48 20.20 -16.53
C HIS A 378 -6.33 21.46 -17.37
N GLU A 379 -7.42 22.06 -17.82
CA GLU A 379 -7.37 23.31 -18.58
C GLU A 379 -6.76 24.45 -17.77
N GLN A 380 -7.22 24.66 -16.53
CA GLN A 380 -6.69 25.72 -15.68
C GLN A 380 -5.19 25.55 -15.43
N LEU A 381 -4.72 24.33 -15.17
CA LEU A 381 -3.29 24.08 -15.01
C LEU A 381 -2.53 24.21 -16.33
N SER A 382 -3.12 23.80 -17.47
CA SER A 382 -2.49 23.94 -18.78
C SER A 382 -2.21 25.40 -19.15
N LEU A 383 -3.08 26.34 -18.73
CA LEU A 383 -2.87 27.77 -18.96
C LEU A 383 -1.59 28.28 -18.29
N TYR A 384 -1.17 27.68 -17.17
CA TYR A 384 0.10 27.99 -16.54
C TYR A 384 1.29 27.60 -17.43
N PHE A 385 1.27 26.40 -18.02
CA PHE A 385 2.37 25.91 -18.86
C PHE A 385 2.43 26.56 -20.25
N GLN A 386 1.32 27.15 -20.72
CA GLN A 386 1.23 27.86 -21.99
C GLN A 386 1.83 29.27 -21.94
N ASP A 387 2.10 29.81 -20.75
CA ASP A 387 2.70 31.12 -20.56
C ASP A 387 4.24 31.00 -20.47
N PRO A 388 5.00 31.34 -21.53
CA PRO A 388 6.45 31.14 -21.55
C PRO A 388 7.18 31.95 -20.46
N GLU A 389 6.61 33.09 -20.04
CA GLU A 389 7.20 33.98 -19.04
C GLU A 389 7.10 33.42 -17.62
N LYS A 390 6.08 32.58 -17.34
CA LYS A 390 5.88 31.95 -16.03
C LYS A 390 6.72 30.70 -15.81
N VAL A 391 7.11 30.01 -16.88
CA VAL A 391 7.73 28.69 -16.79
C VAL A 391 9.26 28.82 -16.70
N ASN A 392 9.76 29.30 -15.56
CA ASN A 392 11.20 29.35 -15.25
C ASN A 392 11.69 27.98 -14.73
N SER A 393 12.78 27.44 -15.28
CA SER A 393 13.34 26.13 -14.89
C SER A 393 13.82 26.02 -13.45
N GLN A 394 13.92 27.11 -12.70
CA GLN A 394 14.26 27.09 -11.27
C GLN A 394 13.03 27.10 -10.35
N THR A 395 11.96 27.81 -10.73
CA THR A 395 10.76 27.98 -9.89
C THR A 395 9.57 27.13 -10.34
N LEU A 396 9.67 26.48 -11.50
CA LEU A 396 8.59 25.71 -12.13
C LEU A 396 7.83 24.81 -11.14
N TYR A 397 8.56 24.02 -10.35
CA TYR A 397 7.94 23.13 -9.37
C TYR A 397 7.12 23.93 -8.35
N ASP A 398 7.74 24.90 -7.66
CA ASP A 398 7.09 25.65 -6.58
C ASP A 398 5.88 26.43 -7.07
N ASP A 399 6.00 27.07 -8.23
CA ASP A 399 4.95 27.87 -8.82
C ASP A 399 3.76 27.00 -9.25
N VAL A 400 4.01 25.82 -9.82
CA VAL A 400 2.95 24.87 -10.18
C VAL A 400 2.27 24.28 -8.95
N ILE A 401 3.03 23.95 -7.89
CA ILE A 401 2.43 23.47 -6.64
C ILE A 401 1.54 24.56 -6.03
N LYS A 402 2.02 25.80 -5.98
CA LYS A 402 1.25 26.95 -5.51
C LYS A 402 0.00 27.20 -6.35
N PHE A 403 0.10 27.05 -7.67
CA PHE A 403 -1.08 27.13 -8.54
C PHE A 403 -2.07 25.99 -8.25
N GLY A 404 -1.57 24.78 -7.99
CA GLY A 404 -2.38 23.64 -7.56
C GLY A 404 -3.17 23.92 -6.28
N GLU A 405 -2.68 24.74 -5.35
CA GLU A 405 -3.43 25.14 -4.15
C GLU A 405 -4.70 25.94 -4.49
N VAL A 406 -4.69 26.72 -5.58
CA VAL A 406 -5.88 27.45 -6.05
C VAL A 406 -6.96 26.48 -6.52
N LEU A 407 -6.56 25.40 -7.21
CA LEU A 407 -7.46 24.35 -7.69
C LEU A 407 -8.03 23.49 -6.56
N ARG A 408 -7.45 23.54 -5.35
CA ARG A 408 -7.88 22.75 -4.20
C ARG A 408 -9.30 23.09 -3.73
N ASN A 409 -9.69 24.37 -3.78
CA ASN A 409 -10.98 24.81 -3.26
C ASN A 409 -12.16 24.24 -4.07
N PRO A 410 -12.16 24.32 -5.42
CA PRO A 410 -13.15 23.63 -6.25
C PRO A 410 -13.26 22.12 -5.96
N TRP A 411 -12.15 21.41 -5.76
CA TRP A 411 -12.17 19.99 -5.41
C TRP A 411 -12.76 19.71 -4.03
N ARG A 412 -12.47 20.54 -3.03
CA ARG A 412 -13.08 20.45 -1.70
C ARG A 412 -14.59 20.66 -1.76
N GLU A 413 -15.04 21.63 -2.55
CA GLU A 413 -16.45 21.89 -2.78
C GLU A 413 -17.14 20.71 -3.47
N PHE A 414 -16.56 20.21 -4.57
CA PHE A 414 -17.03 19.00 -5.26
C PHE A 414 -17.16 17.79 -4.31
N LEU A 415 -16.13 17.52 -3.50
CA LEU A 415 -16.14 16.40 -2.54
C LEU A 415 -17.19 16.59 -1.44
N LYS A 416 -17.37 17.82 -0.92
CA LYS A 416 -18.42 18.13 0.06
C LYS A 416 -19.81 17.90 -0.55
N ASN A 417 -20.04 18.40 -1.76
CA ASN A 417 -21.32 18.30 -2.46
C ASN A 417 -21.65 16.85 -2.80
N THR A 418 -20.65 16.09 -3.24
CA THR A 418 -20.76 14.64 -3.45
C THR A 418 -21.10 13.89 -2.15
N GLU A 419 -20.47 14.25 -1.02
CA GLU A 419 -20.77 13.62 0.26
C GLU A 419 -22.20 13.92 0.73
N ASN A 420 -22.72 15.13 0.48
CA ASN A 420 -24.13 15.44 0.75
C ASN A 420 -25.06 14.51 -0.05
N VAL A 421 -24.75 14.26 -1.33
CA VAL A 421 -25.51 13.33 -2.17
C VAL A 421 -25.33 11.88 -1.69
N ASN A 422 -24.15 11.49 -1.22
CA ASN A 422 -23.89 10.18 -0.63
C ASN A 422 -24.75 9.94 0.63
N VAL A 423 -24.82 10.92 1.54
CA VAL A 423 -25.67 10.85 2.73
C VAL A 423 -27.14 10.68 2.34
N PHE A 424 -27.61 11.44 1.35
CA PHE A 424 -28.96 11.30 0.82
C PHE A 424 -29.20 9.92 0.17
N ALA A 425 -28.29 9.45 -0.67
CA ALA A 425 -28.35 8.13 -1.30
C ALA A 425 -28.40 7.01 -0.25
N ASN A 426 -27.57 7.10 0.79
CA ASN A 426 -27.52 6.11 1.86
C ASN A 426 -28.85 6.01 2.63
N GLN A 427 -29.60 7.11 2.77
CA GLN A 427 -30.95 7.07 3.36
C GLN A 427 -31.98 6.32 2.48
N ILE A 428 -31.79 6.31 1.14
CA ILE A 428 -32.69 5.64 0.18
C ILE A 428 -32.34 4.16 -0.01
N PHE A 429 -31.04 3.87 -0.17
CA PHE A 429 -30.53 2.56 -0.57
C PHE A 429 -30.04 1.71 0.60
N ASP A 430 -29.74 2.33 1.76
CA ASP A 430 -29.17 1.67 2.93
C ASP A 430 -27.90 0.87 2.58
N PHE A 431 -26.85 1.57 2.14
CA PHE A 431 -25.59 0.95 1.69
C PHE A 431 -24.90 0.13 2.78
N SER A 432 -25.31 0.28 4.05
CA SER A 432 -24.85 -0.59 5.14
C SER A 432 -25.21 -2.07 4.92
N LYS A 433 -26.24 -2.35 4.10
CA LYS A 433 -26.70 -3.70 3.75
C LYS A 433 -26.24 -4.17 2.38
N ASP A 434 -25.93 -3.24 1.47
CA ASP A 434 -25.49 -3.56 0.10
C ASP A 434 -24.31 -2.70 -0.34
N THR A 435 -23.13 -3.05 0.20
CA THR A 435 -21.85 -2.47 -0.22
C THR A 435 -21.41 -2.94 -1.61
N SER A 436 -22.16 -3.85 -2.25
CA SER A 436 -21.83 -4.37 -3.57
C SER A 436 -22.43 -3.56 -4.71
N SER A 437 -23.41 -2.70 -4.41
CA SER A 437 -24.07 -1.85 -5.40
C SER A 437 -23.06 -0.96 -6.15
N ASP A 438 -23.26 -0.84 -7.48
CA ASP A 438 -22.38 -0.03 -8.33
C ASP A 438 -22.38 1.44 -7.92
N LEU A 439 -23.51 1.93 -7.39
CA LEU A 439 -23.62 3.29 -6.86
C LEU A 439 -22.73 3.51 -5.63
N TYR A 440 -22.70 2.56 -4.68
CA TYR A 440 -21.80 2.65 -3.53
C TYR A 440 -20.32 2.62 -3.97
N LYS A 441 -19.98 1.71 -4.89
CA LYS A 441 -18.63 1.64 -5.47
C LYS A 441 -18.23 2.95 -6.14
N ALA A 442 -19.15 3.59 -6.86
CA ALA A 442 -18.92 4.90 -7.48
C ALA A 442 -18.57 5.97 -6.44
N PHE A 443 -19.28 6.05 -5.31
CA PHE A 443 -18.93 6.99 -4.23
C PHE A 443 -17.55 6.72 -3.62
N VAL A 444 -17.26 5.45 -3.29
CA VAL A 444 -15.99 5.07 -2.67
C VAL A 444 -14.80 5.27 -3.63
N SER A 445 -15.02 5.09 -4.94
CA SER A 445 -13.97 5.22 -5.95
C SER A 445 -13.64 6.66 -6.33
N ILE A 446 -14.43 7.68 -5.95
CA ILE A 446 -14.20 9.08 -6.38
C ILE A 446 -12.81 9.57 -6.00
N ARG A 447 -12.38 9.37 -4.75
CA ARG A 447 -11.05 9.82 -4.29
C ARG A 447 -9.92 9.13 -5.05
N ARG A 448 -10.09 7.82 -5.31
CA ARG A 448 -9.17 7.06 -6.16
C ARG A 448 -9.18 7.64 -7.57
N THR A 449 -10.34 7.86 -8.17
CA THR A 449 -10.46 8.42 -9.53
C THR A 449 -9.80 9.78 -9.66
N ILE A 450 -9.94 10.68 -8.66
CA ILE A 450 -9.23 11.98 -8.63
C ILE A 450 -7.71 11.78 -8.71
N LYS A 451 -7.18 10.79 -7.99
CA LYS A 451 -5.74 10.48 -7.97
C LYS A 451 -5.24 10.04 -9.35
N TYR A 452 -5.94 9.11 -10.01
CA TYR A 452 -5.50 8.52 -11.28
C TYR A 452 -5.86 9.38 -12.50
N ALA A 453 -6.96 10.13 -12.46
CA ALA A 453 -7.44 10.93 -13.60
C ALA A 453 -7.02 12.41 -13.54
N VAL A 454 -6.61 12.91 -12.38
CA VAL A 454 -6.24 14.33 -12.20
C VAL A 454 -4.83 14.49 -11.66
N VAL A 455 -4.61 14.05 -10.41
CA VAL A 455 -3.38 14.36 -9.67
C VAL A 455 -2.15 13.81 -10.40
N TYR A 456 -2.11 12.51 -10.67
CA TYR A 456 -0.96 11.89 -11.33
C TYR A 456 -0.78 12.31 -12.80
N PRO A 457 -1.85 12.44 -13.61
CA PRO A 457 -1.73 13.03 -14.94
C PRO A 457 -1.13 14.44 -14.94
N GLN A 458 -1.54 15.31 -14.00
CA GLN A 458 -0.95 16.65 -13.88
C GLN A 458 0.51 16.60 -13.40
N MET A 459 0.85 15.69 -12.49
CA MET A 459 2.23 15.43 -12.10
C MET A 459 3.05 14.94 -13.29
N MET A 460 2.51 14.09 -14.17
CA MET A 460 3.17 13.67 -15.41
C MET A 460 3.48 14.86 -16.30
N MET A 461 2.53 15.79 -16.46
CA MET A 461 2.75 17.00 -17.28
C MET A 461 3.86 17.86 -16.67
N LEU A 462 3.86 18.05 -15.35
CA LEU A 462 4.92 18.77 -14.64
C LEU A 462 6.28 18.08 -14.81
N VAL A 463 6.35 16.76 -14.57
CA VAL A 463 7.57 15.95 -14.71
C VAL A 463 8.12 16.01 -16.14
N TYR A 464 7.24 15.97 -17.15
CA TYR A 464 7.64 16.16 -18.55
C TYR A 464 8.26 17.53 -18.78
N HIS A 465 7.63 18.61 -18.29
CA HIS A 465 8.19 19.95 -18.44
C HIS A 465 9.50 20.14 -17.67
N MET A 466 9.66 19.48 -16.52
CA MET A 466 10.92 19.44 -15.78
C MET A 466 12.03 18.74 -16.59
N GLY A 467 11.72 17.58 -17.18
CA GLY A 467 12.66 16.83 -18.03
C GLY A 467 13.05 17.59 -19.30
N LYS A 468 12.08 18.22 -19.96
CA LYS A 468 12.28 18.96 -21.22
C LYS A 468 13.10 20.24 -21.06
N ARG A 469 13.11 20.85 -19.88
CA ARG A 469 13.78 22.15 -19.61
C ARG A 469 15.01 22.04 -18.72
N ASP A 470 15.51 20.82 -18.51
CA ASP A 470 16.64 20.52 -17.63
C ASP A 470 16.55 21.21 -16.26
N PHE A 471 15.46 20.91 -15.53
CA PHE A 471 15.14 21.51 -14.23
C PHE A 471 16.32 21.39 -13.25
N GLY A 472 16.92 22.53 -12.89
CA GLY A 472 18.19 22.61 -12.16
C GLY A 472 18.09 22.76 -10.65
N LYS A 473 16.90 22.71 -10.06
CA LYS A 473 16.71 22.88 -8.60
C LYS A 473 17.34 21.71 -7.85
N ASN A 474 18.07 22.01 -6.77
CA ASN A 474 18.48 21.00 -5.80
C ASN A 474 17.23 20.51 -5.06
N PHE A 475 16.96 19.22 -5.10
CA PHE A 475 16.06 18.63 -4.13
C PHE A 475 16.91 18.10 -2.96
N ASP A 476 16.69 18.62 -1.76
CA ASP A 476 17.32 18.14 -0.51
C ASP A 476 16.73 16.78 -0.15
N TYR A 477 17.16 15.73 -0.86
CA TYR A 477 16.87 14.35 -0.50
C TYR A 477 18.15 13.72 0.04
N TYR A 478 18.22 13.54 1.37
CA TYR A 478 19.24 12.76 2.08
C TYR A 478 20.69 13.02 1.62
N SER A 479 21.33 14.04 2.19
CA SER A 479 22.77 14.37 2.14
C SER A 479 23.49 14.46 0.78
N ASN A 480 22.91 13.99 -0.32
CA ASN A 480 23.45 14.08 -1.66
C ASN A 480 22.61 15.09 -2.44
N ASN A 481 23.16 16.30 -2.61
CA ASN A 481 22.59 17.35 -3.44
C ASN A 481 22.62 16.93 -4.91
N THR A 482 21.69 16.07 -5.32
CA THR A 482 21.52 15.74 -6.75
C THR A 482 20.83 16.90 -7.44
N ARG A 483 21.57 17.55 -8.35
CA ARG A 483 21.04 18.52 -9.31
C ARG A 483 20.44 17.80 -10.51
N GLY A 484 19.35 18.36 -11.05
CA GLY A 484 18.80 17.97 -12.35
C GLY A 484 17.42 17.30 -12.28
N SER A 485 16.74 17.31 -13.42
CA SER A 485 15.39 16.77 -13.60
C SER A 485 15.30 15.25 -13.51
N THR A 486 16.42 14.55 -13.68
CA THR A 486 16.49 13.09 -13.69
C THR A 486 15.98 12.44 -12.40
N VAL A 487 16.32 12.98 -11.23
CA VAL A 487 15.93 12.40 -9.94
C VAL A 487 14.42 12.50 -9.69
N PRO A 488 13.78 13.68 -9.78
CA PRO A 488 12.33 13.77 -9.59
C PRO A 488 11.55 12.98 -10.66
N VAL A 489 12.00 12.98 -11.91
CA VAL A 489 11.39 12.16 -12.99
C VAL A 489 11.51 10.68 -12.66
N GLY A 490 12.71 10.21 -12.28
CA GLY A 490 12.98 8.82 -11.90
C GLY A 490 12.13 8.36 -10.72
N LYS A 491 12.11 9.13 -9.63
CA LYS A 491 11.30 8.82 -8.44
C LYS A 491 9.81 8.76 -8.74
N PHE A 492 9.30 9.70 -9.54
CA PHE A 492 7.91 9.68 -9.97
C PHE A 492 7.59 8.36 -10.69
N PHE A 493 8.27 8.04 -11.79
CA PHE A 493 7.97 6.85 -12.59
C PHE A 493 8.36 5.51 -11.93
N ASN A 494 9.18 5.53 -10.88
CA ASN A 494 9.43 4.35 -10.04
C ASN A 494 8.33 4.09 -9.00
N GLY A 495 7.36 5.00 -8.84
CA GLY A 495 6.32 4.88 -7.82
C GLY A 495 6.76 5.30 -6.42
N GLU A 496 7.79 6.14 -6.34
CA GLU A 496 8.34 6.65 -5.07
C GLU A 496 7.86 8.09 -4.77
N GLY A 497 7.16 8.73 -5.72
CA GLY A 497 6.67 10.10 -5.59
C GLY A 497 5.29 10.17 -4.92
N GLU A 498 5.22 10.82 -3.76
CA GLU A 498 3.95 11.22 -3.13
C GLU A 498 3.14 12.15 -4.03
N ALA A 499 1.82 12.19 -3.82
CA ALA A 499 0.95 13.11 -4.55
C ALA A 499 1.30 14.57 -4.22
N TRP A 500 1.71 15.35 -5.23
CA TRP A 500 2.05 16.76 -5.04
C TRP A 500 0.82 17.69 -4.98
N PHE A 501 -0.31 17.24 -5.52
CA PHE A 501 -1.57 18.00 -5.51
C PHE A 501 -2.60 17.34 -4.57
N GLU A 502 -3.12 18.10 -3.61
CA GLU A 502 -4.03 17.61 -2.57
C GLU A 502 -5.52 17.76 -2.91
N TYR A 503 -5.93 17.26 -4.07
CA TYR A 503 -7.33 17.33 -4.51
C TYR A 503 -8.23 16.31 -3.78
N GLY A 504 -7.73 15.08 -3.58
CA GLY A 504 -8.49 13.96 -3.01
C GLY A 504 -8.20 13.62 -1.54
N THR A 505 -7.32 14.38 -0.87
CA THR A 505 -6.76 14.16 0.49
C THR A 505 -5.83 12.95 0.69
N ASP A 506 -5.80 11.98 -0.22
CA ASP A 506 -4.83 10.87 -0.20
C ASP A 506 -3.47 11.33 -0.77
N ARG A 507 -2.41 11.26 0.05
CA ARG A 507 -1.03 11.58 -0.35
C ARG A 507 -0.18 10.37 -0.68
N ALA A 508 -0.67 9.14 -0.44
CA ALA A 508 0.12 7.94 -0.64
C ALA A 508 0.64 7.87 -2.09
N PRO A 509 1.89 7.43 -2.32
CA PRO A 509 2.39 7.27 -3.69
C PRO A 509 1.58 6.20 -4.44
N LEU A 510 1.39 6.38 -5.74
CA LEU A 510 0.99 5.29 -6.63
C LEU A 510 2.19 4.38 -6.86
N SER A 511 1.95 3.08 -6.82
CA SER A 511 2.93 2.10 -7.28
C SER A 511 3.21 2.32 -8.77
N ARG A 512 4.34 1.79 -9.22
CA ARG A 512 4.75 1.86 -10.62
C ARG A 512 3.65 1.40 -11.59
N TYR A 513 2.95 0.30 -11.30
CA TYR A 513 1.88 -0.19 -12.18
C TYR A 513 0.66 0.73 -12.19
N GLU A 514 0.31 1.32 -11.05
CA GLU A 514 -0.79 2.29 -10.96
C GLU A 514 -0.48 3.60 -11.70
N ILE A 515 0.79 3.95 -11.89
CA ILE A 515 1.19 5.07 -12.76
C ILE A 515 0.91 4.75 -14.23
N LEU A 516 0.96 3.47 -14.66
CA LEU A 516 0.51 3.08 -16.00
C LEU A 516 -1.00 3.29 -16.16
N ASP A 517 -1.78 2.96 -15.13
CA ASP A 517 -3.23 3.23 -15.12
C ASP A 517 -3.48 4.75 -15.21
N ALA A 518 -2.75 5.55 -14.44
CA ALA A 518 -2.84 7.02 -14.52
C ALA A 518 -2.42 7.54 -15.90
N PHE A 519 -1.43 6.93 -16.55
CA PHE A 519 -1.02 7.28 -17.91
C PHE A 519 -2.10 6.90 -18.93
N GLN A 520 -2.75 5.74 -18.76
CA GLN A 520 -3.91 5.37 -19.57
C GLN A 520 -5.06 6.34 -19.37
N PHE A 521 -5.34 6.79 -18.14
CA PHE A 521 -6.31 7.85 -17.87
C PHE A 521 -5.91 9.17 -18.53
N ALA A 522 -4.63 9.55 -18.51
CA ALA A 522 -4.12 10.73 -19.21
C ALA A 522 -4.42 10.67 -20.73
N LEU A 523 -4.18 9.51 -21.37
CA LEU A 523 -4.53 9.30 -22.78
C LEU A 523 -6.06 9.36 -23.02
N THR A 524 -6.82 8.74 -22.12
CA THR A 524 -8.29 8.60 -22.21
C THR A 524 -9.01 9.94 -21.99
N THR A 525 -8.46 10.79 -21.13
CA THR A 525 -9.00 12.11 -20.78
C THR A 525 -8.51 13.24 -21.68
N ASP A 526 -7.73 12.91 -22.71
CA ASP A 526 -7.16 13.86 -23.68
C ASP A 526 -6.32 14.98 -23.03
N ILE A 527 -5.73 14.72 -21.85
CA ILE A 527 -4.94 15.72 -21.12
C ILE A 527 -3.75 16.23 -21.95
N PHE A 528 -3.11 15.35 -22.72
CA PHE A 528 -1.99 15.72 -23.57
C PHE A 528 -2.38 16.79 -24.60
N SER A 529 -3.58 16.69 -25.19
CA SER A 529 -4.08 17.70 -26.11
C SER A 529 -4.43 19.01 -25.40
N ILE A 530 -5.00 18.95 -24.18
CA ILE A 530 -5.28 20.13 -23.34
C ILE A 530 -3.97 20.89 -23.03
N PHE A 531 -2.90 20.17 -22.70
CA PHE A 531 -1.58 20.75 -22.43
C PHE A 531 -0.76 21.05 -23.69
N LYS A 532 -1.28 20.75 -24.89
CA LYS A 532 -0.58 20.91 -26.18
C LYS A 532 0.77 20.15 -26.23
N ILE A 533 0.77 18.95 -25.66
CA ILE A 533 1.93 18.04 -25.62
C ILE A 533 1.70 16.90 -26.61
N ASP A 534 2.64 16.69 -27.53
CA ASP A 534 2.63 15.47 -28.35
C ASP A 534 3.08 14.28 -27.49
N VAL A 535 2.26 13.24 -27.43
CA VAL A 535 2.52 12.05 -26.59
C VAL A 535 3.82 11.34 -27.01
N THR A 536 4.20 11.41 -28.28
CA THR A 536 5.46 10.83 -28.79
C THR A 536 6.66 11.59 -28.20
N ASP A 537 6.60 12.92 -28.20
CA ASP A 537 7.62 13.76 -27.55
C ASP A 537 7.65 13.52 -26.03
N PHE A 538 6.48 13.37 -25.39
CA PHE A 538 6.39 13.01 -23.97
C PHE A 538 7.13 11.71 -23.67
N LEU A 539 6.79 10.62 -24.39
CA LEU A 539 7.43 9.31 -24.18
C LEU A 539 8.93 9.36 -24.47
N ARG A 540 9.36 10.12 -25.48
CA ARG A 540 10.79 10.36 -25.75
C ARG A 540 11.49 11.00 -24.57
N VAL A 541 10.95 12.09 -24.03
CA VAL A 541 11.55 12.81 -22.88
C VAL A 541 11.57 11.91 -21.64
N VAL A 542 10.49 11.17 -21.38
CA VAL A 542 10.44 10.23 -20.26
C VAL A 542 11.46 9.11 -20.43
N ALA A 543 11.56 8.52 -21.63
CA ALA A 543 12.54 7.48 -21.94
C ALA A 543 13.97 7.99 -21.75
N ASP A 544 14.31 9.17 -22.27
CA ASP A 544 15.62 9.79 -22.12
C ASP A 544 15.98 10.00 -20.64
N GLN A 545 15.09 10.59 -19.85
CA GLN A 545 15.32 10.84 -18.43
C GLN A 545 15.48 9.55 -17.61
N LEU A 546 14.77 8.47 -17.97
CA LEU A 546 14.85 7.20 -17.26
C LEU A 546 16.00 6.29 -17.72
N LEU A 547 16.39 6.37 -18.99
CA LEU A 547 17.36 5.47 -19.61
C LEU A 547 18.75 6.07 -19.70
N THR A 548 18.92 7.35 -20.05
CA THR A 548 20.24 7.96 -20.30
C THR A 548 21.20 7.88 -19.10
N PRO A 549 20.79 8.16 -17.85
CA PRO A 549 21.66 7.99 -16.68
C PRO A 549 22.09 6.53 -16.50
N LYS A 550 21.17 5.59 -16.72
CA LYS A 550 21.44 4.15 -16.64
C LYS A 550 22.35 3.71 -17.78
N LEU A 551 22.16 4.28 -18.98
CA LEU A 551 22.94 3.98 -20.18
C LEU A 551 24.39 4.36 -19.96
N ASN A 552 24.62 5.57 -19.46
CA ASN A 552 25.95 6.09 -19.17
C ASN A 552 26.64 5.26 -18.08
N LEU A 553 25.92 4.91 -17.01
CA LEU A 553 26.48 4.04 -15.97
C LEU A 553 26.88 2.68 -16.54
N VAL A 554 25.97 2.03 -17.26
CA VAL A 554 26.19 0.68 -17.82
C VAL A 554 27.30 0.72 -18.86
N LYS A 555 27.29 1.70 -19.77
CA LYS A 555 28.36 1.88 -20.76
C LYS A 555 29.72 2.07 -20.10
N ASN A 556 29.83 2.94 -19.09
CA ASN A 556 31.08 3.18 -18.37
C ASN A 556 31.55 1.93 -17.62
N GLN A 557 30.64 1.16 -17.01
CA GLN A 557 30.98 -0.10 -16.36
C GLN A 557 31.40 -1.16 -17.36
N ILE A 558 30.69 -1.31 -18.48
CA ILE A 558 31.04 -2.20 -19.58
C ILE A 558 32.44 -1.87 -20.11
N GLU A 559 32.72 -0.59 -20.41
CA GLU A 559 34.02 -0.16 -20.89
C GLU A 559 35.13 -0.42 -19.87
N ARG A 560 34.88 -0.15 -18.58
CA ARG A 560 35.85 -0.44 -17.51
C ARG A 560 36.15 -1.92 -17.39
N ILE A 561 35.10 -2.74 -17.40
CA ILE A 561 35.18 -4.20 -17.35
C ILE A 561 35.96 -4.69 -18.58
N ILE A 562 35.52 -4.35 -19.79
CA ILE A 562 36.15 -4.75 -21.05
C ILE A 562 37.62 -4.36 -21.08
N ARG A 563 37.96 -3.09 -20.76
CA ARG A 563 39.36 -2.66 -20.72
C ARG A 563 40.17 -3.55 -19.78
N LYS A 564 39.68 -3.79 -18.56
CA LYS A 564 40.37 -4.64 -17.58
C LYS A 564 40.59 -6.08 -18.10
N TYR A 565 39.66 -6.65 -18.88
CA TYR A 565 39.84 -7.97 -19.48
C TYR A 565 40.74 -7.98 -20.71
N GLU A 566 40.52 -7.05 -21.64
CA GLU A 566 41.22 -7.02 -22.92
C GLU A 566 42.68 -6.57 -22.75
N THR A 567 42.96 -5.68 -21.81
CA THR A 567 44.34 -5.28 -21.47
C THR A 567 44.94 -6.13 -20.35
N GLY A 568 44.15 -6.98 -19.70
CA GLY A 568 44.60 -7.85 -18.63
C GLY A 568 45.48 -8.97 -19.16
N THR A 569 46.78 -8.89 -18.89
CA THR A 569 47.76 -9.93 -19.28
C THR A 569 47.41 -11.29 -18.66
N GLU A 570 46.72 -11.31 -17.53
CA GLU A 570 46.40 -12.51 -16.77
C GLU A 570 45.40 -13.44 -17.48
N TRP A 571 44.28 -12.90 -17.99
CA TRP A 571 43.30 -13.71 -18.72
C TRP A 571 43.86 -14.22 -20.05
N ALA A 572 44.59 -13.37 -20.78
CA ALA A 572 45.23 -13.78 -22.03
C ALA A 572 46.22 -14.93 -21.80
N LYS A 573 47.07 -14.84 -20.76
CA LYS A 573 47.99 -15.91 -20.35
C LYS A 573 47.24 -17.19 -19.95
N LEU A 574 46.19 -17.07 -19.14
CA LEU A 574 45.37 -18.22 -18.70
C LEU A 574 44.71 -18.93 -19.89
N TYR A 575 44.08 -18.16 -20.77
CA TYR A 575 43.44 -18.70 -21.96
C TYR A 575 44.47 -19.36 -22.91
N ASP A 576 45.66 -18.78 -23.04
CA ASP A 576 46.76 -19.34 -23.83
C ASP A 576 47.27 -20.68 -23.26
N VAL A 577 47.39 -20.81 -21.94
CA VAL A 577 47.70 -22.10 -21.27
C VAL A 577 46.63 -23.14 -21.58
N CYS A 578 45.34 -22.78 -21.43
CA CYS A 578 44.23 -23.67 -21.76
C CYS A 578 44.24 -24.12 -23.22
N GLN A 579 44.48 -23.20 -24.16
CA GLN A 579 44.59 -23.56 -25.57
C GLN A 579 45.81 -24.45 -25.84
N SER A 580 46.92 -24.21 -25.14
CA SER A 580 48.12 -25.04 -25.26
C SER A 580 47.87 -26.47 -24.79
N ILE A 581 47.21 -26.65 -23.65
CA ILE A 581 46.81 -27.97 -23.15
C ILE A 581 45.91 -28.69 -24.16
N ARG A 582 44.89 -28.00 -24.70
CA ARG A 582 43.94 -28.60 -25.66
C ARG A 582 44.57 -28.96 -27.00
N SER A 583 45.50 -28.14 -27.48
CA SER A 583 46.17 -28.33 -28.77
C SER A 583 47.41 -29.22 -28.67
N GLY A 584 47.86 -29.54 -27.45
CA GLY A 584 49.14 -30.20 -27.20
C GLY A 584 50.36 -29.30 -27.49
N ARG A 585 50.16 -27.99 -27.71
CA ARG A 585 51.25 -27.03 -27.91
C ARG A 585 52.08 -26.95 -26.63
N GLN A 586 53.41 -26.90 -26.79
CA GLN A 586 54.31 -26.69 -25.66
C GLN A 586 54.05 -25.33 -25.02
N PHE A 587 53.93 -25.33 -23.70
CA PHE A 587 53.94 -24.15 -22.84
C PHE A 587 54.90 -24.44 -21.70
N THR A 588 55.53 -23.43 -21.11
CA THR A 588 56.36 -23.62 -19.92
C THR A 588 55.59 -23.12 -18.71
N PHE A 589 55.33 -24.03 -17.77
CA PHE A 589 54.71 -23.70 -16.49
C PHE A 589 55.73 -23.87 -15.39
N THR A 590 56.20 -22.75 -14.84
CA THR A 590 57.26 -22.74 -13.83
C THR A 590 56.64 -22.69 -12.44
N TYR A 591 56.85 -23.75 -11.65
CA TYR A 591 56.34 -23.83 -10.28
C TYR A 591 57.50 -23.88 -9.27
N PRO A 592 57.69 -22.86 -8.42
CA PRO A 592 58.69 -22.91 -7.36
C PRO A 592 58.31 -23.97 -6.32
N ILE A 593 59.23 -24.88 -6.01
CA ILE A 593 59.01 -25.95 -5.02
C ILE A 593 58.65 -25.39 -3.62
N GLU A 594 59.03 -24.14 -3.36
CA GLU A 594 58.79 -23.42 -2.11
C GLU A 594 57.30 -23.27 -1.79
N HIS A 595 56.51 -22.87 -2.79
CA HIS A 595 55.07 -22.70 -2.65
C HIS A 595 54.34 -24.04 -2.44
N MET A 596 55.00 -25.17 -2.70
CA MET A 596 54.41 -26.49 -2.55
C MET A 596 54.37 -26.98 -1.11
N ILE A 597 55.30 -26.55 -0.26
CA ILE A 597 55.47 -27.10 1.09
C ILE A 597 54.87 -26.17 2.15
N ASP A 598 54.94 -24.84 1.96
CA ASP A 598 54.46 -23.84 2.93
C ASP A 598 52.93 -23.68 3.00
N SER A 599 52.18 -24.43 2.19
CA SER A 599 50.72 -24.49 2.26
C SER A 599 50.24 -25.84 2.82
N PRO A 600 50.23 -26.04 4.15
CA PRO A 600 49.75 -27.25 4.80
C PRO A 600 48.22 -27.30 4.90
N SER A 601 47.52 -26.23 4.52
CA SER A 601 46.06 -26.21 4.46
C SER A 601 45.61 -25.52 3.19
N LEU A 602 44.56 -26.06 2.60
CA LEU A 602 43.98 -25.60 1.34
C LEU A 602 43.62 -24.09 1.32
N GLY A 603 43.60 -23.31 2.42
CA GLY A 603 43.05 -21.94 2.44
C GLY A 603 43.96 -20.74 2.69
N SER A 604 45.29 -20.87 2.74
CA SER A 604 46.18 -19.74 3.08
C SER A 604 46.55 -18.82 1.92
N SER A 605 46.20 -19.13 0.67
CA SER A 605 46.46 -18.25 -0.49
C SER A 605 45.72 -16.90 -0.37
N MET A 606 44.59 -16.85 0.34
CA MET A 606 43.87 -15.60 0.66
C MET A 606 44.52 -14.78 1.79
N ALA A 607 45.14 -15.42 2.79
CA ALA A 607 45.91 -14.70 3.80
C ALA A 607 47.15 -14.03 3.18
N ALA A 608 47.76 -14.69 2.18
CA ALA A 608 48.83 -14.14 1.36
C ALA A 608 48.37 -13.02 0.39
N LEU A 609 47.09 -12.99 0.02
CA LEU A 609 46.46 -11.87 -0.71
C LEU A 609 46.15 -10.68 0.20
N LYS A 610 45.90 -10.89 1.51
CA LYS A 610 45.74 -9.77 2.46
C LYS A 610 47.08 -9.06 2.72
N SER A 611 48.19 -9.79 2.72
CA SER A 611 49.55 -9.24 2.75
C SER A 611 50.02 -8.62 1.42
N TYR A 612 49.23 -8.74 0.34
CA TYR A 612 49.48 -8.08 -0.95
C TYR A 612 49.43 -6.55 -0.85
N ASN A 613 48.69 -6.01 0.12
CA ASN A 613 48.63 -4.57 0.36
C ASN A 613 49.79 -4.04 1.22
N GLU A 614 50.68 -4.92 1.70
CA GLU A 614 51.81 -4.59 2.58
C GLU A 614 53.16 -4.83 1.85
N GLY A 615 53.33 -4.22 0.68
CA GLY A 615 54.61 -3.67 0.21
C GLY A 615 55.87 -4.56 0.10
N SER A 616 55.80 -5.88 -0.12
CA SER A 616 57.01 -6.70 -0.28
C SER A 616 57.38 -6.97 -1.75
N GLU A 617 58.45 -6.31 -2.22
CA GLU A 617 59.06 -6.47 -3.56
C GLU A 617 59.44 -7.93 -3.90
N GLY A 618 59.71 -8.78 -2.90
CA GLY A 618 60.03 -10.20 -3.11
C GLY A 618 58.87 -11.04 -3.64
N TRP A 619 57.62 -10.64 -3.36
CA TRP A 619 56.44 -11.38 -3.84
C TRP A 619 55.98 -10.97 -5.24
N ASN A 620 56.45 -9.83 -5.77
CA ASN A 620 56.19 -9.42 -7.16
C ASN A 620 56.81 -10.36 -8.20
N LYS A 621 57.88 -11.09 -7.85
CA LYS A 621 58.40 -12.19 -8.66
C LYS A 621 57.61 -13.50 -8.47
N ALA A 622 57.10 -13.76 -7.26
CA ALA A 622 56.20 -14.90 -7.01
C ALA A 622 54.81 -14.72 -7.64
N ILE A 623 54.40 -13.49 -7.99
CA ILE A 623 53.18 -13.18 -8.73
C ILE A 623 53.21 -13.69 -10.18
N GLU A 624 54.38 -14.03 -10.73
CA GLU A 624 54.49 -14.76 -11.99
C GLU A 624 54.17 -16.26 -11.86
N SER A 625 53.98 -16.78 -10.64
CA SER A 625 53.54 -18.16 -10.44
C SER A 625 52.11 -18.35 -10.92
N SER A 626 51.96 -19.35 -11.77
CA SER A 626 50.84 -19.51 -12.69
C SER A 626 49.58 -20.10 -12.07
N SER A 627 49.59 -20.51 -10.80
CA SER A 627 48.37 -20.87 -10.05
C SER A 627 47.56 -19.63 -9.64
N ARG A 628 48.21 -18.50 -9.34
CA ARG A 628 47.55 -17.21 -9.10
C ARG A 628 46.90 -16.64 -10.37
N LEU A 629 47.38 -16.98 -11.57
CA LEU A 629 46.75 -16.58 -12.84
C LEU A 629 45.36 -17.20 -13.02
N VAL A 630 45.19 -18.47 -12.62
CA VAL A 630 43.90 -19.18 -12.69
C VAL A 630 42.92 -18.57 -11.69
N VAL A 631 43.33 -18.43 -10.43
CA VAL A 631 42.48 -17.88 -9.36
C VAL A 631 42.20 -16.39 -9.57
N SER A 632 43.19 -15.58 -9.94
CA SER A 632 43.02 -14.15 -10.27
C SER A 632 42.15 -13.98 -11.50
N GLY A 633 42.36 -14.73 -12.59
CA GLY A 633 41.51 -14.65 -13.78
C GLY A 633 40.04 -15.01 -13.50
N ALA A 634 39.80 -16.02 -12.67
CA ALA A 634 38.49 -16.49 -12.23
C ALA A 634 37.78 -15.51 -11.28
N TYR A 635 38.50 -15.07 -10.25
CA TYR A 635 38.07 -14.06 -9.31
C TYR A 635 37.79 -12.75 -10.04
N ASN A 636 38.62 -12.41 -11.01
CA ASN A 636 38.41 -11.23 -11.82
C ASN A 636 37.07 -11.35 -12.56
N LEU A 637 36.85 -12.43 -13.33
CA LEU A 637 35.63 -12.61 -14.15
C LEU A 637 34.33 -12.49 -13.36
N TYR A 638 34.27 -13.13 -12.20
CA TYR A 638 33.03 -13.28 -11.45
C TYR A 638 32.90 -12.38 -10.24
N ASP A 639 33.99 -11.77 -9.75
CA ASP A 639 34.01 -10.92 -8.55
C ASP A 639 34.27 -9.42 -8.86
N LEU A 640 34.57 -9.05 -10.12
CA LEU A 640 34.81 -7.65 -10.53
C LEU A 640 33.64 -6.97 -11.26
N GLY A 641 32.41 -7.35 -10.95
CA GLY A 641 31.24 -6.56 -11.33
C GLY A 641 30.54 -6.96 -12.62
N PHE A 642 30.90 -8.06 -13.30
CA PHE A 642 30.05 -8.61 -14.36
C PHE A 642 28.72 -9.12 -13.81
N VAL A 643 28.76 -9.87 -12.70
CA VAL A 643 27.54 -10.38 -12.04
C VAL A 643 26.73 -9.24 -11.45
N ASP A 644 27.38 -8.27 -10.81
CA ASP A 644 26.71 -7.07 -10.30
C ASP A 644 26.07 -6.24 -11.42
N LEU A 645 26.72 -6.15 -12.58
CA LEU A 645 26.17 -5.43 -13.72
C LEU A 645 25.03 -6.21 -14.38
N LEU A 646 25.11 -7.55 -14.48
CA LEU A 646 23.99 -8.39 -14.89
C LEU A 646 22.79 -8.20 -13.95
N GLU A 647 23.04 -8.18 -12.64
CA GLU A 647 22.00 -7.96 -11.64
C GLU A 647 21.44 -6.54 -11.72
N TYR A 648 22.29 -5.54 -11.96
CA TYR A 648 21.86 -4.17 -12.20
C TYR A 648 20.98 -4.05 -13.45
N ILE A 649 21.34 -4.73 -14.54
CA ILE A 649 20.51 -4.80 -15.75
C ILE A 649 19.16 -5.45 -15.42
N ARG A 650 19.16 -6.57 -14.70
CA ARG A 650 17.94 -7.31 -14.31
C ARG A 650 17.03 -6.47 -13.42
N ILE A 651 17.56 -5.76 -12.42
CA ILE A 651 16.77 -5.03 -11.42
C ILE A 651 16.37 -3.63 -11.92
N HIS A 652 17.25 -2.95 -12.64
CA HIS A 652 17.06 -1.53 -12.97
C HIS A 652 16.80 -1.24 -14.44
N ILE A 653 17.37 -2.00 -15.38
CA ILE A 653 17.20 -1.73 -16.81
C ILE A 653 15.97 -2.47 -17.36
N ASN A 654 15.91 -3.79 -17.19
CA ASN A 654 14.84 -4.61 -17.75
C ASN A 654 13.44 -4.13 -17.30
N PRO A 655 13.20 -3.85 -16.01
CA PRO A 655 11.92 -3.32 -15.58
C PRO A 655 11.64 -1.93 -16.17
N THR A 656 12.65 -1.08 -16.38
CA THR A 656 12.49 0.23 -17.05
C THR A 656 12.15 0.09 -18.51
N LEU A 657 12.80 -0.79 -19.26
CA LEU A 657 12.44 -1.09 -20.63
C LEU A 657 11.02 -1.65 -20.71
N GLN A 658 10.67 -2.65 -19.90
CA GLN A 658 9.33 -3.26 -19.88
C GLN A 658 8.23 -2.23 -19.57
N TYR A 659 8.50 -1.32 -18.65
CA TYR A 659 7.58 -0.24 -18.30
C TYR A 659 7.36 0.74 -19.45
N LEU A 660 8.45 1.22 -20.08
CA LEU A 660 8.38 2.10 -21.23
C LEU A 660 7.71 1.42 -22.44
N GLU A 661 7.98 0.14 -22.64
CA GLU A 661 7.30 -0.72 -23.62
C GLU A 661 5.79 -0.82 -23.34
N THR A 662 5.40 -0.91 -22.07
CA THR A 662 3.98 -0.92 -21.70
C THR A 662 3.31 0.43 -21.95
N MET A 663 3.97 1.55 -21.62
CA MET A 663 3.48 2.89 -21.98
C MET A 663 3.36 3.05 -23.50
N LYS A 664 4.35 2.59 -24.27
CA LYS A 664 4.33 2.58 -25.74
C LYS A 664 3.12 1.80 -26.28
N LYS A 665 2.85 0.60 -25.76
CA LYS A 665 1.68 -0.21 -26.13
C LYS A 665 0.36 0.48 -25.79
N LEU A 666 0.25 1.09 -24.61
CA LEU A 666 -0.95 1.86 -24.22
C LEU A 666 -1.18 3.04 -25.17
N TYR A 667 -0.12 3.72 -25.60
CA TYR A 667 -0.20 4.77 -26.59
C TYR A 667 -0.61 4.27 -27.99
N GLU A 668 -0.03 3.16 -28.44
CA GLU A 668 -0.41 2.52 -29.71
C GLU A 668 -1.92 2.15 -29.71
N LEU A 669 -2.39 1.54 -28.63
CA LEU A 669 -3.80 1.19 -28.45
C LEU A 669 -4.70 2.43 -28.45
N SER A 670 -4.29 3.53 -27.82
CA SER A 670 -5.09 4.75 -27.78
C SER A 670 -5.18 5.44 -29.16
N LEU A 671 -4.10 5.41 -29.95
CA LEU A 671 -4.12 5.90 -31.33
C LEU A 671 -5.05 5.06 -32.20
N LYS A 672 -4.98 3.73 -32.10
CA LYS A 672 -5.87 2.80 -32.84
C LYS A 672 -7.34 3.01 -32.45
N LYS A 673 -7.65 3.12 -31.14
CA LYS A 673 -9.01 3.41 -30.66
C LYS A 673 -9.54 4.75 -31.16
N SER A 674 -8.64 5.72 -31.37
CA SER A 674 -8.99 7.04 -31.90
C SER A 674 -9.16 7.08 -33.43
N GLY A 675 -9.03 5.94 -34.13
CA GLY A 675 -9.19 5.84 -35.58
C GLY A 675 -8.03 6.43 -36.38
N VAL A 676 -6.83 6.56 -35.78
CA VAL A 676 -5.62 6.99 -36.49
C VAL A 676 -5.15 5.89 -37.45
N SER A 677 -4.70 6.25 -38.66
CA SER A 677 -4.25 5.28 -39.67
C SER A 677 -3.02 4.49 -39.21
N GLU A 678 -2.91 3.23 -39.65
CA GLU A 678 -1.78 2.35 -39.27
C GLU A 678 -0.41 2.93 -39.64
N GLU A 679 -0.31 3.66 -40.75
CA GLU A 679 0.93 4.33 -41.18
C GLU A 679 1.37 5.42 -40.19
N ILE A 680 0.44 6.25 -39.72
CA ILE A 680 0.73 7.30 -38.72
C ILE A 680 1.06 6.66 -37.37
N VAL A 681 0.33 5.61 -36.98
CA VAL A 681 0.63 4.83 -35.76
C VAL A 681 2.06 4.29 -35.83
N ALA A 682 2.43 3.61 -36.92
CA ALA A 682 3.76 3.05 -37.11
C ALA A 682 4.84 4.13 -37.07
N GLY A 683 4.62 5.28 -37.73
CA GLY A 683 5.55 6.41 -37.72
C GLY A 683 5.77 6.98 -36.31
N LYS A 684 4.72 7.15 -35.52
CA LYS A 684 4.82 7.66 -34.14
C LYS A 684 5.47 6.64 -33.19
N ILE A 685 5.09 5.37 -33.28
CA ILE A 685 5.67 4.32 -32.43
C ILE A 685 7.15 4.12 -32.75
N LYS A 686 7.55 4.22 -34.02
CA LYS A 686 8.96 4.14 -34.42
C LYS A 686 9.84 5.19 -33.74
N ILE A 687 9.36 6.42 -33.57
CA ILE A 687 10.12 7.47 -32.87
C ILE A 687 10.37 7.10 -31.41
N VAL A 688 9.40 6.45 -30.75
CA VAL A 688 9.58 5.95 -29.38
C VAL A 688 10.55 4.77 -29.37
N ASP A 689 10.43 3.84 -30.32
CA ASP A 689 11.34 2.69 -30.46
C ASP A 689 12.79 3.13 -30.64
N ASP A 690 13.05 4.13 -31.48
CA ASP A 690 14.38 4.67 -31.73
C ASP A 690 15.06 5.20 -30.43
N GLN A 691 14.28 5.54 -29.38
CA GLN A 691 14.80 5.90 -28.06
C GLN A 691 15.10 4.70 -27.15
N LEU A 692 14.36 3.60 -27.32
CA LEU A 692 14.54 2.38 -26.52
C LEU A 692 15.64 1.46 -27.09
N VAL A 693 15.89 1.55 -28.40
CA VAL A 693 16.87 0.73 -29.13
C VAL A 693 18.30 0.84 -28.57
N PRO A 694 18.88 2.03 -28.30
CA PRO A 694 20.26 2.12 -27.83
C PRO A 694 20.52 1.36 -26.52
N MET A 695 19.59 1.42 -25.57
CA MET A 695 19.70 0.67 -24.32
C MET A 695 19.54 -0.83 -24.56
N SER A 696 18.59 -1.24 -25.41
CA SER A 696 18.37 -2.65 -25.74
C SER A 696 19.58 -3.26 -26.45
N GLN A 697 20.21 -2.52 -27.36
CA GLN A 697 21.45 -2.90 -28.03
C GLN A 697 22.63 -2.96 -27.07
N LEU A 698 22.78 -2.00 -26.16
CA LEU A 698 23.84 -2.02 -25.16
C LEU A 698 23.69 -3.22 -24.21
N LYS A 699 22.44 -3.49 -23.77
CA LYS A 699 22.08 -4.67 -22.99
C LYS A 699 22.50 -5.94 -23.72
N GLN A 700 22.10 -6.10 -24.98
CA GLN A 700 22.41 -7.29 -25.77
C GLN A 700 23.92 -7.42 -26.00
N ALA A 701 24.61 -6.35 -26.40
CA ALA A 701 26.05 -6.35 -26.61
C ALA A 701 26.82 -6.75 -25.34
N PHE A 702 26.35 -6.35 -24.16
CA PHE A 702 26.91 -6.79 -22.90
C PHE A 702 26.66 -8.28 -22.65
N ILE A 703 25.43 -8.76 -22.85
CA ILE A 703 25.04 -10.16 -22.64
C ILE A 703 25.83 -11.07 -23.59
N ASP A 704 25.97 -10.70 -24.85
CA ASP A 704 26.72 -11.46 -25.85
C ASP A 704 28.20 -11.54 -25.46
N LYS A 705 28.80 -10.41 -25.06
CA LYS A 705 30.18 -10.37 -24.57
C LYS A 705 30.36 -11.19 -23.30
N PHE A 706 29.45 -11.06 -22.34
CA PHE A 706 29.48 -11.84 -21.12
C PHE A 706 29.37 -13.34 -21.43
N SER A 707 28.40 -13.75 -22.23
CA SER A 707 28.15 -15.15 -22.60
C SER A 707 29.34 -15.78 -23.32
N LEU A 708 29.96 -15.03 -24.25
CA LEU A 708 31.20 -15.46 -24.91
C LEU A 708 32.33 -15.69 -23.90
N ARG A 709 32.56 -14.74 -22.98
CA ARG A 709 33.63 -14.84 -21.97
C ARG A 709 33.34 -15.93 -20.95
N HIS A 710 32.11 -16.02 -20.47
CA HIS A 710 31.63 -17.08 -19.60
C HIS A 710 31.88 -18.46 -20.21
N THR A 711 31.58 -18.64 -21.49
CA THR A 711 31.82 -19.89 -22.22
C THR A 711 33.31 -20.20 -22.37
N GLN A 712 34.11 -19.20 -22.76
CA GLN A 712 35.57 -19.36 -22.90
C GLN A 712 36.21 -19.76 -21.56
N TYR A 713 35.83 -19.07 -20.49
CA TYR A 713 36.28 -19.36 -19.14
C TYR A 713 35.85 -20.76 -18.69
N SER A 714 34.57 -21.10 -18.82
CA SER A 714 34.05 -22.40 -18.37
C SER A 714 34.76 -23.57 -19.07
N LYS A 715 35.00 -23.46 -20.39
CA LYS A 715 35.76 -24.46 -21.16
C LYS A 715 37.23 -24.54 -20.74
N CYS A 716 37.87 -23.39 -20.56
CA CYS A 716 39.26 -23.32 -20.10
C CYS A 716 39.42 -23.94 -18.71
N TYR A 717 38.51 -23.62 -17.80
CA TYR A 717 38.47 -24.20 -16.46
C TYR A 717 38.29 -25.72 -16.46
N LEU A 718 37.31 -26.24 -17.21
CA LEU A 718 37.10 -27.68 -17.34
C LEU A 718 38.38 -28.36 -17.87
N THR A 719 39.02 -27.76 -18.87
CA THR A 719 40.29 -28.26 -19.42
C THR A 719 41.38 -28.33 -18.35
N LEU A 720 41.58 -27.25 -17.59
CA LEU A 720 42.59 -27.21 -16.52
C LEU A 720 42.29 -28.22 -15.42
N THR A 721 41.03 -28.37 -15.04
CA THR A 721 40.59 -29.32 -14.02
C THR A 721 40.83 -30.75 -14.47
N HIS A 722 40.45 -31.11 -15.70
CA HIS A 722 40.78 -32.42 -16.29
C HIS A 722 42.28 -32.68 -16.28
N TYR A 723 43.08 -31.68 -16.66
CA TYR A 723 44.53 -31.81 -16.74
C TYR A 723 45.19 -31.95 -15.36
N ASP A 724 44.73 -31.20 -14.36
CA ASP A 724 45.20 -31.29 -12.97
C ASP A 724 44.86 -32.66 -12.36
N LEU A 725 43.64 -33.15 -12.56
CA LEU A 725 43.21 -34.46 -12.06
C LEU A 725 43.98 -35.63 -12.72
N ASP A 726 44.15 -35.60 -14.04
CA ASP A 726 44.98 -36.58 -14.76
C ASP A 726 46.42 -36.59 -14.21
N MET A 727 46.97 -35.40 -13.97
CA MET A 727 48.31 -35.24 -13.43
C MET A 727 48.44 -35.76 -11.99
N GLN A 728 47.48 -35.46 -11.12
CA GLN A 728 47.43 -35.99 -9.75
C GLN A 728 47.35 -37.51 -9.73
N SER A 729 46.47 -38.11 -10.55
CA SER A 729 46.34 -39.57 -10.65
C SER A 729 47.67 -40.21 -11.01
N LYS A 730 48.38 -39.68 -12.02
CA LYS A 730 49.67 -40.25 -12.44
C LYS A 730 50.80 -40.02 -11.44
N ILE A 731 50.78 -38.91 -10.69
CA ILE A 731 51.73 -38.70 -9.58
C ILE A 731 51.52 -39.78 -8.50
N ILE A 732 50.27 -40.00 -8.10
CA ILE A 732 49.91 -41.00 -7.10
C ILE A 732 50.34 -42.40 -7.57
N GLU A 733 50.05 -42.75 -8.82
CA GLU A 733 50.51 -44.01 -9.42
C GLU A 733 52.05 -44.13 -9.40
N SER A 734 52.76 -43.08 -9.77
CA SER A 734 54.23 -43.03 -9.73
C SER A 734 54.76 -43.24 -8.30
N GLU A 735 54.11 -42.65 -7.30
CA GLU A 735 54.50 -42.79 -5.90
C GLU A 735 54.17 -44.17 -5.34
N ILE A 736 53.04 -44.78 -5.71
CA ILE A 736 52.74 -46.18 -5.43
C ILE A 736 53.87 -47.07 -5.95
N GLN A 737 54.30 -46.86 -7.19
CA GLN A 737 55.40 -47.64 -7.78
C GLN A 737 56.73 -47.41 -7.05
N TYR A 738 56.99 -46.20 -6.55
CA TYR A 738 58.15 -45.92 -5.69
C TYR A 738 58.08 -46.72 -4.39
N LEU A 739 56.96 -46.66 -3.66
CA LEU A 739 56.79 -47.37 -2.39
C LEU A 739 56.88 -48.89 -2.53
N LYS A 740 56.35 -49.46 -3.62
CA LYS A 740 56.53 -50.90 -3.94
C LYS A 740 57.99 -51.29 -4.14
N ARG A 741 58.75 -50.45 -4.86
CA ARG A 741 60.19 -50.68 -5.04
C ARG A 741 60.95 -50.59 -3.72
N VAL A 742 60.63 -49.61 -2.88
CA VAL A 742 61.23 -49.47 -1.55
C VAL A 742 60.90 -50.67 -0.67
N HIS A 743 59.65 -51.13 -0.65
CA HIS A 743 59.23 -52.34 0.08
C HIS A 743 60.05 -53.58 -0.31
N LYS A 744 60.19 -53.82 -1.61
CA LYS A 744 61.00 -54.93 -2.14
C LYS A 744 62.47 -54.82 -1.72
N ASP A 745 63.04 -53.62 -1.81
CA ASP A 745 64.45 -53.38 -1.44
C ASP A 745 64.64 -53.47 0.10
N MET A 746 63.66 -53.05 0.91
CA MET A 746 63.64 -53.27 2.37
C MET A 746 63.58 -54.76 2.73
N ALA A 747 62.79 -55.57 2.00
CA ALA A 747 62.74 -57.02 2.18
C ALA A 747 64.11 -57.67 1.92
N ALA A 748 64.85 -57.17 0.91
CA ALA A 748 66.22 -57.59 0.65
C ALA A 748 67.19 -57.17 1.77
N VAL A 749 67.06 -55.94 2.30
CA VAL A 749 67.83 -55.47 3.46
C VAL A 749 67.55 -56.28 4.73
N ARG A 750 66.30 -56.73 4.94
CA ARG A 750 65.95 -57.63 6.06
C ARG A 750 66.64 -58.99 5.94
N SER A 751 66.83 -59.48 4.71
CA SER A 751 67.54 -60.73 4.43
C SER A 751 69.06 -60.57 4.53
N ASN A 752 69.58 -59.36 4.27
CA ASN A 752 70.99 -59.02 4.43
C ASN A 752 71.16 -57.52 4.75
N SER A 753 71.44 -57.16 6.00
CA SER A 753 71.52 -55.75 6.39
C SER A 753 72.72 -55.00 5.79
N THR A 754 73.74 -55.72 5.31
CA THR A 754 74.96 -55.09 4.75
C THR A 754 74.74 -54.40 3.40
N ILE A 755 73.66 -54.74 2.68
CA ILE A 755 73.33 -54.11 1.39
C ILE A 755 72.51 -52.81 1.53
N ALA A 756 72.11 -52.42 2.74
CA ALA A 756 71.29 -51.23 2.98
C ALA A 756 71.90 -49.92 2.46
N PRO A 757 73.21 -49.62 2.64
CA PRO A 757 73.80 -48.39 2.10
C PRO A 757 73.78 -48.33 0.58
N THR A 758 74.04 -49.47 -0.08
CA THR A 758 74.02 -49.59 -1.55
C THR A 758 72.61 -49.40 -2.09
N LEU A 759 71.60 -50.00 -1.46
CA LEU A 759 70.21 -49.85 -1.87
C LEU A 759 69.65 -48.46 -1.55
N ASN A 760 70.02 -47.82 -0.43
CA ASN A 760 69.65 -46.43 -0.16
C ASN A 760 70.20 -45.45 -1.21
N ARG A 761 71.44 -45.65 -1.68
CA ARG A 761 72.06 -44.82 -2.72
C ARG A 761 71.27 -44.81 -4.04
N LYS A 762 70.53 -45.87 -4.34
CA LYS A 762 69.65 -45.98 -5.54
C LYS A 762 68.50 -44.97 -5.52
N TYR A 763 68.10 -44.50 -4.34
CA TYR A 763 66.98 -43.57 -4.15
C TYR A 763 67.45 -42.13 -3.90
N SER A 764 68.75 -41.89 -3.86
CA SER A 764 69.30 -40.54 -3.75
C SER A 764 69.08 -39.74 -5.03
N PHE A 765 68.81 -38.45 -4.88
CA PHE A 765 68.75 -37.53 -6.00
C PHE A 765 70.15 -37.16 -6.49
N HIS A 766 70.25 -36.82 -7.77
CA HIS A 766 71.46 -36.37 -8.43
C HIS A 766 71.17 -35.07 -9.19
N ASN A 767 72.19 -34.24 -9.40
CA ASN A 767 72.06 -32.95 -10.11
C ASN A 767 71.07 -31.97 -9.45
N LEU A 768 71.09 -31.93 -8.11
CA LEU A 768 70.41 -30.90 -7.33
C LEU A 768 71.42 -29.86 -6.83
N PRO A 769 70.99 -28.61 -6.55
CA PRO A 769 71.86 -27.59 -5.98
C PRO A 769 72.56 -28.08 -4.71
N GLU A 770 73.82 -27.66 -4.55
CA GLU A 770 74.68 -27.97 -3.41
C GLU A 770 74.84 -29.47 -3.05
N ASP A 771 74.80 -30.34 -4.07
CA ASP A 771 74.90 -31.80 -3.95
C ASP A 771 73.85 -32.45 -3.03
N PHE A 772 72.66 -31.84 -2.91
CA PHE A 772 71.59 -32.41 -2.11
C PHE A 772 71.13 -33.77 -2.66
N LYS A 773 71.10 -34.79 -1.79
CA LYS A 773 70.80 -36.19 -2.15
C LYS A 773 69.41 -36.66 -1.74
N GLY A 774 68.61 -35.83 -1.07
CA GLY A 774 67.37 -36.24 -0.42
C GLY A 774 67.58 -36.69 1.03
N TYR A 775 66.50 -36.69 1.80
CA TYR A 775 66.43 -37.13 3.19
C TYR A 775 65.87 -38.56 3.36
N ASN A 776 65.17 -39.08 2.35
CA ASN A 776 64.58 -40.41 2.38
C ASN A 776 65.67 -41.46 2.53
N SER A 777 65.48 -42.30 3.53
CA SER A 777 66.34 -43.44 3.80
C SER A 777 65.51 -44.53 4.45
N PHE A 778 65.90 -45.77 4.24
CA PHE A 778 65.27 -46.91 4.89
C PHE A 778 66.30 -47.85 5.50
N ASP A 779 65.88 -48.55 6.54
CA ASP A 779 66.60 -49.66 7.13
C ASP A 779 65.75 -50.94 7.06
N LYS A 780 66.09 -51.93 7.88
CA LYS A 780 65.35 -53.21 7.92
C LYS A 780 63.95 -53.06 8.55
N GLU A 781 63.68 -51.98 9.29
CA GLU A 781 62.47 -51.80 10.11
C GLU A 781 61.55 -50.69 9.57
N SER A 782 62.09 -49.65 8.95
CA SER A 782 61.29 -48.50 8.53
C SER A 782 61.89 -47.71 7.35
N LEU A 783 61.01 -47.00 6.64
CA LEU A 783 61.33 -45.94 5.71
C LEU A 783 61.09 -44.59 6.41
N ARG A 784 62.09 -43.71 6.41
CA ARG A 784 61.91 -42.29 6.71
C ARG A 784 61.48 -41.56 5.45
N TYR A 785 60.26 -41.06 5.45
CA TYR A 785 59.58 -40.43 4.33
C TYR A 785 59.49 -38.92 4.53
N PHE A 786 60.07 -38.13 3.65
CA PHE A 786 60.11 -36.68 3.73
C PHE A 786 59.26 -36.03 2.62
N PRO A 787 58.49 -34.97 2.94
CA PRO A 787 57.69 -34.22 1.96
C PRO A 787 58.54 -33.66 0.81
N ILE A 788 59.70 -33.08 1.14
CA ILE A 788 60.60 -32.48 0.14
C ILE A 788 61.10 -33.52 -0.88
N ASP A 789 61.41 -34.73 -0.43
CA ASP A 789 61.84 -35.81 -1.30
C ASP A 789 60.71 -36.30 -2.21
N PHE A 790 59.47 -36.33 -1.72
CA PHE A 790 58.32 -36.54 -2.57
C PHE A 790 58.21 -35.47 -3.66
N MET A 791 58.33 -34.19 -3.32
CA MET A 791 58.27 -33.11 -4.29
C MET A 791 59.36 -33.20 -5.36
N LEU A 792 60.56 -33.62 -4.98
CA LEU A 792 61.65 -33.88 -5.93
C LEU A 792 61.38 -35.07 -6.84
N ARG A 793 60.73 -36.13 -6.34
CA ARG A 793 60.23 -37.23 -7.20
C ARG A 793 59.16 -36.73 -8.16
N VAL A 794 58.25 -35.87 -7.72
CA VAL A 794 57.24 -35.29 -8.61
C VAL A 794 57.89 -34.43 -9.70
N ARG A 795 58.90 -33.63 -9.37
CA ARG A 795 59.70 -32.90 -10.37
C ARG A 795 60.29 -33.83 -11.43
N GLU A 796 60.91 -34.93 -11.03
CA GLU A 796 61.49 -35.90 -11.97
C GLU A 796 60.42 -36.65 -12.78
N PHE A 797 59.25 -36.87 -12.18
CA PHE A 797 58.09 -37.40 -12.88
C PHE A 797 57.60 -36.41 -13.95
N PHE A 798 57.45 -35.13 -13.63
CA PHE A 798 57.02 -34.10 -14.58
C PHE A 798 57.97 -33.90 -15.74
N LYS A 799 59.28 -33.86 -15.51
CA LYS A 799 60.27 -33.81 -16.60
C LYS A 799 60.04 -34.90 -17.66
N LYS A 800 59.50 -36.06 -17.26
CA LYS A 800 59.25 -37.20 -18.15
C LYS A 800 57.84 -37.21 -18.72
N ALA A 801 56.83 -37.06 -17.86
CA ALA A 801 55.42 -37.24 -18.20
C ALA A 801 54.74 -35.95 -18.69
N TYR A 802 55.25 -34.79 -18.26
CA TYR A 802 54.71 -33.46 -18.52
C TYR A 802 55.86 -32.47 -18.79
N PRO A 803 56.61 -32.62 -19.90
CA PRO A 803 57.82 -31.83 -20.18
C PRO A 803 57.55 -30.32 -20.30
N ASN A 804 56.28 -29.94 -20.44
CA ASN A 804 55.77 -28.58 -20.45
C ASN A 804 55.65 -27.95 -19.04
N LEU A 805 55.90 -28.73 -17.99
CA LEU A 805 55.80 -28.28 -16.61
C LEU A 805 57.16 -28.43 -15.92
N GLU A 806 57.69 -27.30 -15.48
CA GLU A 806 59.00 -27.20 -14.86
C GLU A 806 58.83 -26.86 -13.37
N VAL A 807 59.25 -27.80 -12.52
CA VAL A 807 59.36 -27.53 -11.07
C VAL A 807 60.76 -27.01 -10.80
N VAL A 808 60.82 -25.73 -10.41
CA VAL A 808 62.07 -25.03 -10.11
C VAL A 808 62.41 -25.24 -8.64
N VAL A 809 63.65 -25.68 -8.44
CA VAL A 809 64.25 -25.85 -7.11
C VAL A 809 65.09 -24.60 -6.85
N PRO A 810 64.93 -23.90 -5.71
CA PRO A 810 65.73 -22.74 -5.39
C PRO A 810 67.23 -23.09 -5.38
N GLU A 811 68.05 -22.11 -5.78
CA GLU A 811 69.52 -22.27 -5.86
C GLU A 811 70.13 -22.62 -4.49
N ASN A 812 69.56 -22.08 -3.41
CA ASN A 812 69.97 -22.35 -2.03
C ASN A 812 68.96 -23.25 -1.31
N ILE A 813 68.76 -24.48 -1.78
CA ILE A 813 67.78 -25.41 -1.17
C ILE A 813 68.04 -25.62 0.33
N LYS A 814 69.27 -25.41 0.81
CA LYS A 814 69.67 -25.64 2.19
C LYS A 814 69.23 -24.56 3.19
N GLU A 815 68.92 -23.37 2.72
CA GLU A 815 68.54 -22.22 3.55
C GLU A 815 67.02 -22.15 3.81
N TRP A 816 66.26 -23.10 3.26
CA TRP A 816 64.80 -23.07 3.32
C TRP A 816 64.26 -23.75 4.58
N LEU A 817 63.22 -23.18 5.22
CA LEU A 817 62.75 -23.62 6.55
C LEU A 817 62.38 -25.12 6.64
N PRO A 818 61.62 -25.70 5.68
CA PRO A 818 61.34 -27.14 5.63
C PRO A 818 62.57 -28.01 5.38
N TYR A 819 63.70 -27.42 4.98
CA TYR A 819 64.99 -28.07 4.83
C TYR A 819 65.83 -27.97 6.12
N ILE A 820 65.73 -26.85 6.85
CA ILE A 820 66.45 -26.61 8.11
C ILE A 820 65.93 -27.53 9.24
N ASP A 821 64.63 -27.81 9.27
CA ASP A 821 64.01 -28.79 10.18
C ASP A 821 63.07 -29.73 9.40
N PRO A 822 63.62 -30.76 8.71
CA PRO A 822 62.82 -31.61 7.86
C PRO A 822 61.94 -32.52 8.73
N HIS A 823 60.64 -32.27 8.73
CA HIS A 823 59.66 -33.16 9.35
C HIS A 823 59.39 -34.36 8.43
N GLY A 824 59.99 -35.50 8.79
CA GLY A 824 59.77 -36.78 8.13
C GLY A 824 58.75 -37.65 8.86
N PHE A 825 58.04 -38.49 8.12
CA PHE A 825 57.15 -39.53 8.62
C PHE A 825 57.90 -40.87 8.64
N THR A 826 57.65 -41.70 9.64
CA THR A 826 58.20 -43.05 9.69
C THR A 826 57.16 -44.04 9.19
N VAL A 827 57.49 -44.77 8.13
CA VAL A 827 56.65 -45.81 7.52
C VAL A 827 57.28 -47.15 7.88
N TYR A 828 56.66 -47.88 8.80
CA TYR A 828 57.20 -49.17 9.26
C TYR A 828 57.04 -50.25 8.18
N TYR A 829 58.03 -51.13 8.09
CA TYR A 829 57.98 -52.28 7.20
C TYR A 829 56.80 -53.20 7.56
N ASN A 830 56.08 -53.67 6.55
CA ASN A 830 55.02 -54.66 6.67
C ASN A 830 55.25 -55.76 5.64
N ASP A 831 55.03 -57.03 5.98
CA ASP A 831 55.20 -58.13 5.01
C ASP A 831 54.19 -58.03 3.85
N ASP A 832 53.02 -57.42 4.08
CA ASP A 832 52.07 -57.08 3.02
C ASP A 832 52.47 -55.74 2.35
N GLU A 833 52.90 -55.84 1.08
CA GLU A 833 53.24 -54.70 0.22
C GLU A 833 52.14 -53.63 0.24
N ASN A 834 50.86 -54.03 0.22
CA ASN A 834 49.76 -53.07 0.12
C ASN A 834 49.59 -52.26 1.40
N ILE A 835 49.86 -52.85 2.58
CA ILE A 835 49.80 -52.14 3.86
C ILE A 835 50.97 -51.14 3.95
N PHE A 836 52.17 -51.56 3.52
CA PHE A 836 53.33 -50.66 3.47
C PHE A 836 53.10 -49.48 2.52
N VAL A 837 52.59 -49.74 1.30
CA VAL A 837 52.24 -48.68 0.35
C VAL A 837 51.14 -47.77 0.92
N ALA A 838 50.13 -48.33 1.58
CA ALA A 838 49.08 -47.54 2.24
C ALA A 838 49.66 -46.57 3.27
N ASP A 839 50.56 -47.04 4.13
CA ASP A 839 51.20 -46.22 5.17
C ASP A 839 52.13 -45.16 4.57
N GLY A 840 52.86 -45.49 3.49
CA GLY A 840 53.65 -44.52 2.74
C GLY A 840 52.81 -43.44 2.06
N LEU A 841 51.67 -43.81 1.49
CA LEU A 841 50.73 -42.84 0.93
C LEU A 841 50.01 -42.02 2.01
N ARG A 842 49.77 -42.55 3.21
CA ARG A 842 49.30 -41.76 4.36
C ARG A 842 50.35 -40.75 4.80
N ALA A 843 51.62 -41.13 4.83
CA ALA A 843 52.73 -40.22 5.08
C ALA A 843 52.81 -39.12 4.00
N MET A 844 52.58 -39.46 2.73
CA MET A 844 52.42 -38.48 1.65
C MET A 844 51.23 -37.54 1.91
N LEU A 845 50.06 -38.07 2.26
CA LEU A 845 48.84 -37.28 2.50
C LEU A 845 48.92 -36.38 3.73
N ALA A 846 49.72 -36.75 4.74
CA ALA A 846 49.97 -35.90 5.90
C ALA A 846 50.66 -34.58 5.54
N THR A 847 51.17 -34.46 4.30
CA THR A 847 51.73 -33.23 3.71
C THR A 847 50.71 -32.39 2.95
N GLY A 848 49.47 -32.88 2.86
CA GLY A 848 48.34 -32.32 2.10
C GLY A 848 48.27 -32.82 0.66
N VAL A 849 47.05 -32.97 0.11
CA VAL A 849 46.82 -33.17 -1.33
C VAL A 849 47.12 -31.84 -2.04
N LYS A 850 47.99 -31.86 -3.06
CA LYS A 850 48.42 -30.65 -3.78
C LYS A 850 47.65 -30.51 -5.10
N ASN A 851 46.98 -29.37 -5.27
CA ASN A 851 46.39 -28.96 -6.55
C ASN A 851 47.39 -28.08 -7.29
N TRP A 852 47.83 -28.50 -8.47
CA TRP A 852 48.97 -27.88 -9.16
C TRP A 852 48.59 -26.62 -9.93
N PHE A 853 47.34 -26.59 -10.42
CA PHE A 853 46.75 -25.42 -11.07
C PHE A 853 45.79 -24.67 -10.14
N GLU A 854 45.68 -25.07 -8.87
CA GLU A 854 44.63 -24.62 -7.94
C GLU A 854 43.21 -24.78 -8.53
N SER A 855 43.02 -25.70 -9.47
CA SER A 855 41.75 -25.90 -10.20
C SER A 855 40.61 -26.37 -9.28
N GLY A 856 40.95 -27.14 -8.24
CA GLY A 856 40.04 -27.52 -7.15
C GLY A 856 39.73 -26.39 -6.15
N TYR A 857 40.35 -25.22 -6.29
CA TYR A 857 40.20 -24.05 -5.41
C TYR A 857 39.39 -22.92 -6.05
N ILE A 858 38.36 -23.26 -6.82
CA ILE A 858 37.23 -22.34 -6.95
C ILE A 858 36.67 -22.15 -5.53
N ASN A 859 37.04 -21.03 -4.92
CA ASN A 859 36.37 -20.48 -3.74
C ASN A 859 34.86 -20.64 -3.97
N GLY A 860 34.12 -21.15 -2.98
CA GLY A 860 32.66 -21.22 -3.08
C GLY A 860 32.04 -19.91 -3.60
N GLY A 861 32.70 -18.76 -3.39
CA GLY A 861 32.40 -17.46 -4.01
C GLY A 861 32.42 -17.42 -5.54
N THR A 862 33.49 -17.86 -6.23
CA THR A 862 33.56 -17.82 -7.70
C THR A 862 32.56 -18.79 -8.34
N TRP A 863 32.36 -19.97 -7.74
CA TRP A 863 31.32 -20.91 -8.17
C TRP A 863 29.91 -20.35 -7.99
N ARG A 864 29.67 -19.75 -6.83
CA ARG A 864 28.41 -19.08 -6.53
C ARG A 864 28.15 -17.95 -7.51
N ASN A 865 29.13 -17.10 -7.79
CA ASN A 865 28.98 -16.01 -8.74
C ASN A 865 28.78 -16.52 -10.18
N TRP A 866 29.40 -17.64 -10.56
CA TRP A 866 29.16 -18.33 -11.82
C TRP A 866 27.69 -18.79 -11.92
N LEU A 867 27.19 -19.53 -10.92
CA LEU A 867 25.79 -19.98 -10.86
C LEU A 867 24.81 -18.80 -10.85
N ASN A 868 25.11 -17.77 -10.07
CA ASN A 868 24.31 -16.55 -9.98
C ASN A 868 24.22 -15.88 -11.36
N ALA A 869 25.31 -15.78 -12.10
CA ALA A 869 25.30 -15.15 -13.42
C ALA A 869 24.39 -15.89 -14.40
N ILE A 870 24.45 -17.23 -14.44
CA ILE A 870 23.59 -18.03 -15.32
C ILE A 870 22.14 -17.98 -14.87
N ALA A 871 21.89 -18.00 -13.56
CA ALA A 871 20.55 -17.82 -13.00
C ALA A 871 19.96 -16.45 -13.38
N ILE A 872 20.78 -15.39 -13.34
CA ILE A 872 20.38 -14.04 -13.79
C ILE A 872 20.05 -14.05 -15.29
N LEU A 873 20.93 -14.60 -16.14
CA LEU A 873 20.70 -14.69 -17.58
C LEU A 873 19.42 -15.49 -17.91
N TYR A 874 19.19 -16.61 -17.23
CA TYR A 874 17.97 -17.40 -17.36
C TYR A 874 16.72 -16.59 -16.98
N ARG A 875 16.75 -15.84 -15.87
CA ARG A 875 15.64 -14.94 -15.47
C ARG A 875 15.38 -13.82 -16.45
N MET A 876 16.43 -13.37 -17.14
CA MET A 876 16.31 -12.36 -18.18
C MET A 876 15.75 -12.94 -19.49
N GLY A 877 15.60 -14.27 -19.58
CA GLY A 877 15.14 -14.97 -20.79
C GLY A 877 16.23 -15.12 -21.85
N GLU A 878 17.49 -14.86 -21.50
CA GLU A 878 18.63 -14.84 -22.42
C GLU A 878 19.22 -16.25 -22.64
N ILE A 879 18.89 -17.20 -21.74
CA ILE A 879 19.19 -18.61 -21.88
C ILE A 879 17.87 -19.35 -22.06
N SER A 880 17.70 -20.00 -23.21
CA SER A 880 16.48 -20.75 -23.56
C SER A 880 16.55 -22.23 -23.19
N ASP A 881 17.75 -22.80 -23.04
CA ASP A 881 17.95 -24.19 -22.61
C ASP A 881 18.38 -24.25 -21.13
N PRO A 882 17.48 -24.68 -20.22
CA PRO A 882 17.82 -24.85 -18.82
C PRO A 882 18.91 -25.92 -18.59
N SER A 883 19.21 -26.76 -19.58
CA SER A 883 20.27 -27.75 -19.47
C SER A 883 21.66 -27.10 -19.34
N GLU A 884 21.86 -25.87 -19.83
CA GLU A 884 23.12 -25.14 -19.62
C GLU A 884 23.38 -24.79 -18.15
N LEU A 885 22.31 -24.57 -17.36
CA LEU A 885 22.38 -24.38 -15.90
C LEU A 885 22.87 -25.63 -15.17
N VAL A 886 22.80 -26.80 -15.80
CA VAL A 886 22.96 -28.10 -15.15
C VAL A 886 24.12 -28.90 -15.74
N ASN A 887 24.36 -28.83 -17.05
CA ASN A 887 25.37 -29.63 -17.75
C ASN A 887 26.79 -29.24 -17.34
N THR A 888 27.11 -27.94 -17.27
CA THR A 888 28.45 -27.52 -16.84
C THR A 888 28.72 -27.88 -15.38
N PRO A 889 27.80 -27.63 -14.41
CA PRO A 889 27.93 -28.18 -13.07
C PRO A 889 28.02 -29.69 -13.05
N LEU A 890 27.22 -30.41 -13.83
CA LEU A 890 27.26 -31.87 -13.89
C LEU A 890 28.60 -32.37 -14.42
N GLU A 891 29.15 -31.79 -15.48
CA GLU A 891 30.50 -32.13 -15.98
C GLU A 891 31.58 -31.81 -14.94
N MET A 892 31.45 -30.70 -14.20
CA MET A 892 32.33 -30.42 -13.07
C MET A 892 32.14 -31.40 -11.90
N PHE A 893 30.92 -31.84 -11.63
CA PHE A 893 30.65 -32.87 -10.63
C PHE A 893 31.20 -34.22 -11.05
N LYS A 894 31.11 -34.58 -12.34
CA LYS A 894 31.77 -35.76 -12.91
C LYS A 894 33.28 -35.70 -12.73
N LEU A 895 33.87 -34.52 -12.84
CA LEU A 895 35.28 -34.28 -12.60
C LEU A 895 35.68 -34.40 -11.12
N ILE A 896 34.81 -33.96 -10.22
CA ILE A 896 35.02 -34.08 -8.76
C ILE A 896 34.66 -35.50 -8.26
N SER A 897 33.99 -36.31 -9.09
CA SER A 897 33.63 -37.68 -8.76
C SER A 897 34.88 -38.54 -8.76
N ILE A 898 35.10 -39.24 -7.64
CA ILE A 898 36.22 -40.18 -7.42
C ILE A 898 36.27 -41.18 -8.59
N GLY A 899 37.31 -41.11 -9.42
CA GLY A 899 37.54 -42.08 -10.49
C GLY A 899 38.00 -43.44 -9.96
N ASP A 900 38.12 -44.46 -10.82
CA ASP A 900 38.57 -45.80 -10.40
C ASP A 900 39.98 -45.81 -9.79
N ALA A 901 40.87 -44.92 -10.28
CA ALA A 901 42.22 -44.73 -9.75
C ALA A 901 42.19 -44.07 -8.36
N ASP A 902 41.38 -43.02 -8.18
CA ASP A 902 41.18 -42.36 -6.88
C ASP A 902 40.52 -43.31 -5.87
N ALA A 903 39.53 -44.09 -6.31
CA ALA A 903 38.86 -45.09 -5.49
C ALA A 903 39.83 -46.19 -5.05
N SER A 904 40.72 -46.62 -5.96
CA SER A 904 41.78 -47.58 -5.66
C SER A 904 42.81 -46.99 -4.69
N PHE A 905 43.19 -45.73 -4.88
CA PHE A 905 44.07 -44.99 -3.98
C PHE A 905 43.45 -44.85 -2.58
N PHE A 906 42.22 -44.32 -2.46
CA PHE A 906 41.49 -44.17 -1.20
C PHE A 906 41.31 -45.52 -0.50
N LYS A 907 41.05 -46.59 -1.27
CA LYS A 907 41.00 -47.96 -0.74
C LYS A 907 42.37 -48.40 -0.20
N MET A 908 43.46 -48.12 -0.90
CA MET A 908 44.82 -48.43 -0.43
C MET A 908 45.14 -47.67 0.86
N VAL A 909 44.98 -46.35 0.92
CA VAL A 909 45.27 -45.56 2.15
C VAL A 909 44.28 -45.79 3.30
N GLY A 910 43.30 -46.69 3.15
CA GLY A 910 42.26 -46.93 4.15
C GLY A 910 41.33 -45.73 4.36
N LEU A 911 41.25 -44.82 3.39
CA LEU A 911 40.30 -43.71 3.33
C LEU A 911 39.01 -44.06 2.56
N ALA A 912 38.87 -45.28 2.05
CA ALA A 912 37.57 -45.80 1.66
C ALA A 912 36.63 -45.73 2.86
N SER A 913 35.51 -45.02 2.69
CA SER A 913 34.49 -44.86 3.72
C SER A 913 34.16 -46.19 4.43
N ARG A 914 34.67 -46.30 5.66
CA ARG A 914 33.81 -46.54 6.82
C ARG A 914 33.86 -45.21 7.56
N PHE A 915 32.78 -44.45 7.66
CA PHE A 915 32.04 -44.41 8.92
C PHE A 915 32.41 -45.61 9.83
N ASN A 916 33.53 -45.60 10.55
CA ASN A 916 34.10 -44.47 11.29
C ASN A 916 35.23 -43.62 10.66
N ASP A 917 34.93 -42.32 10.58
CA ASP A 917 35.76 -41.19 11.01
C ASP A 917 37.07 -40.82 10.30
N VAL A 918 37.04 -40.77 8.97
CA VAL A 918 37.66 -39.61 8.29
C VAL A 918 36.65 -39.01 7.35
N LYS A 919 36.10 -37.85 7.75
CA LYS A 919 35.23 -37.05 6.87
C LYS A 919 36.07 -36.71 5.64
N VAL A 920 35.69 -37.22 4.47
CA VAL A 920 36.17 -36.75 3.15
C VAL A 920 36.12 -35.22 3.04
N GLY A 921 35.22 -34.60 3.81
CA GLY A 921 35.16 -33.16 4.03
C GLY A 921 36.40 -32.51 4.65
N ALA A 922 37.33 -33.23 5.28
CA ALA A 922 38.60 -32.67 5.74
C ALA A 922 39.61 -32.50 4.58
N ILE A 923 39.53 -33.34 3.54
CA ILE A 923 40.39 -33.26 2.35
C ILE A 923 39.84 -32.21 1.37
N LEU A 924 38.52 -31.99 1.36
CA LEU A 924 37.85 -31.00 0.50
C LEU A 924 37.46 -29.70 1.23
N GLY A 925 37.87 -29.49 2.48
CA GLY A 925 37.53 -28.28 3.26
C GLY A 925 36.04 -28.15 3.66
N ILE A 926 35.22 -29.18 3.47
CA ILE A 926 33.80 -29.23 3.85
C ILE A 926 33.68 -29.78 5.28
N LYS A 927 33.47 -28.90 6.28
CA LYS A 927 33.13 -29.37 7.63
C LYS A 927 31.83 -30.19 7.60
N ALA A 928 31.96 -31.49 7.91
CA ALA A 928 30.90 -32.46 8.23
C ALA A 928 29.97 -32.94 7.09
N GLY A 929 30.49 -33.86 6.27
CA GLY A 929 29.91 -35.21 6.27
C GLY A 929 28.78 -35.54 5.30
N GLU A 930 28.35 -34.65 4.40
CA GLU A 930 27.54 -35.07 3.25
C GLU A 930 27.96 -34.28 1.99
N PRO A 931 28.34 -34.93 0.87
CA PRO A 931 28.33 -34.32 -0.47
C PRO A 931 26.95 -33.73 -0.81
N LYS A 932 25.92 -34.31 -0.17
CA LYS A 932 24.56 -33.78 -0.06
C LYS A 932 24.56 -32.35 0.49
N GLY A 933 25.39 -31.95 1.44
CA GLY A 933 25.42 -30.57 1.96
C GLY A 933 25.95 -29.52 0.99
N TYR A 934 26.87 -29.87 0.09
CA TYR A 934 27.37 -28.93 -0.94
C TYR A 934 26.41 -28.82 -2.12
N LEU A 935 25.85 -29.94 -2.56
CA LEU A 935 24.76 -29.96 -3.53
C LEU A 935 23.48 -29.36 -2.93
N ASP A 936 23.12 -29.59 -1.68
CA ASP A 936 21.99 -28.98 -0.95
C ASP A 936 22.28 -27.51 -0.63
N SER A 937 23.53 -27.06 -0.62
CA SER A 937 23.89 -25.63 -0.60
C SER A 937 23.77 -25.02 -1.99
N ILE A 938 24.17 -25.70 -3.05
CA ILE A 938 23.96 -25.26 -4.44
C ILE A 938 22.47 -25.29 -4.79
N TYR A 939 21.75 -26.36 -4.44
CA TYR A 939 20.31 -26.49 -4.53
C TYR A 939 19.65 -25.51 -3.58
N GLY A 940 20.12 -25.35 -2.35
CA GLY A 940 19.59 -24.39 -1.39
C GLY A 940 19.79 -22.95 -1.82
N TRP A 941 20.88 -22.61 -2.52
CA TRP A 941 21.13 -21.30 -3.12
C TRP A 941 20.35 -21.11 -4.40
N LEU A 942 20.35 -22.10 -5.32
CA LEU A 942 19.50 -22.08 -6.50
C LEU A 942 18.03 -22.00 -6.11
N TYR A 943 17.61 -22.64 -5.01
CA TYR A 943 16.25 -22.66 -4.48
C TYR A 943 15.93 -21.39 -3.69
N SER A 944 16.83 -20.86 -2.85
CA SER A 944 16.63 -19.58 -2.15
C SER A 944 16.62 -18.40 -3.12
N ASP A 945 17.50 -18.43 -4.11
CA ASP A 945 17.52 -17.43 -5.18
C ASP A 945 16.34 -17.63 -6.13
N TYR A 946 15.95 -18.86 -6.51
CA TYR A 946 14.76 -19.10 -7.35
C TYR A 946 13.46 -18.69 -6.65
N LEU A 947 13.33 -18.87 -5.33
CA LEU A 947 12.17 -18.41 -4.57
C LEU A 947 12.17 -16.89 -4.33
N SER A 948 13.33 -16.22 -4.33
CA SER A 948 13.39 -14.75 -4.24
C SER A 948 12.77 -14.04 -5.45
N SER A 949 12.46 -14.78 -6.53
CA SER A 949 11.66 -14.32 -7.68
C SER A 949 10.23 -13.89 -7.31
N TYR A 950 9.73 -14.23 -6.12
CA TYR A 950 8.36 -13.96 -5.69
C TYR A 950 8.23 -13.04 -4.46
N GLY A 951 9.34 -12.45 -4.01
CA GLY A 951 9.41 -11.59 -2.82
C GLY A 951 10.36 -12.13 -1.75
N ASP A 952 10.58 -11.32 -0.70
CA ASP A 952 11.42 -11.58 0.47
C ASP A 952 11.41 -13.06 0.92
N PRO A 953 12.57 -13.72 1.12
CA PRO A 953 12.64 -15.08 1.68
C PRO A 953 11.97 -15.25 3.05
N ARG A 954 11.63 -14.16 3.75
CA ARG A 954 10.87 -14.17 5.01
C ARG A 954 9.36 -14.05 4.85
N MET A 955 8.85 -13.85 3.64
CA MET A 955 7.42 -13.95 3.33
C MET A 955 7.22 -15.12 2.37
N TYR A 956 7.16 -16.36 2.86
CA TYR A 956 6.23 -17.40 2.39
C TYR A 956 6.35 -18.66 3.24
N SER A 957 5.35 -18.87 4.10
CA SER A 957 4.70 -20.18 4.12
C SER A 957 4.02 -20.34 2.76
N CYS A 958 4.27 -21.45 2.07
CA CYS A 958 3.82 -21.73 0.70
C CYS A 958 2.29 -21.89 0.54
N GLY A 959 1.46 -21.29 1.41
CA GLY A 959 0.02 -21.53 1.51
C GLY A 959 -0.90 -20.36 1.17
N GLU A 960 -0.46 -19.09 1.24
CA GLU A 960 -1.42 -17.96 1.28
C GLU A 960 -1.71 -17.25 -0.05
N GLN A 961 -0.92 -17.45 -1.12
CA GLN A 961 -1.13 -16.74 -2.40
C GLN A 961 -1.47 -17.61 -3.62
N GLY A 962 -1.72 -18.91 -3.46
CA GLY A 962 -2.28 -19.74 -4.53
C GLY A 962 -1.44 -19.87 -5.81
N MET A 963 -0.16 -19.49 -5.79
CA MET A 963 0.76 -19.74 -6.90
C MET A 963 1.31 -21.18 -6.81
N PRO A 964 1.39 -21.92 -7.94
CA PRO A 964 1.88 -23.28 -7.93
C PRO A 964 3.37 -23.32 -7.58
N CYS A 965 3.69 -24.04 -6.50
CA CYS A 965 5.04 -24.24 -5.95
C CYS A 965 5.90 -25.24 -6.74
N GLU A 966 5.54 -25.53 -7.99
CA GLU A 966 6.31 -26.48 -8.80
C GLU A 966 7.46 -25.73 -9.50
N PRO A 967 8.70 -26.25 -9.43
CA PRO A 967 9.75 -25.81 -10.35
C PRO A 967 9.20 -25.89 -11.79
N PRO A 968 9.68 -25.04 -12.73
CA PRO A 968 9.26 -25.09 -14.12
C PRO A 968 9.34 -26.54 -14.60
N LYS A 969 8.30 -27.01 -15.28
CA LYS A 969 8.20 -28.43 -15.66
C LYS A 969 9.39 -28.89 -16.50
N GLU A 970 10.08 -27.96 -17.15
CA GLU A 970 11.30 -28.16 -17.92
C GLU A 970 12.54 -28.44 -17.04
N LEU A 971 12.61 -27.90 -15.83
CA LEU A 971 13.69 -28.15 -14.87
C LEU A 971 13.49 -29.46 -14.10
N LEU A 972 12.24 -29.92 -13.92
CA LEU A 972 11.95 -31.16 -13.17
C LEU A 972 12.66 -32.41 -13.72
N PRO A 973 12.71 -32.68 -15.05
CA PRO A 973 13.48 -33.79 -15.63
C PRO A 973 14.99 -33.66 -15.45
N LEU A 974 15.52 -32.43 -15.48
CA LEU A 974 16.95 -32.16 -15.27
C LEU A 974 17.33 -32.33 -13.80
N LEU A 975 16.50 -31.83 -12.89
CA LEU A 975 16.62 -32.05 -11.44
C LEU A 975 16.49 -33.53 -11.10
N LYS A 976 15.57 -34.23 -11.76
CA LYS A 976 15.41 -35.68 -11.67
C LYS A 976 16.66 -36.40 -12.20
N ARG A 977 17.21 -36.02 -13.36
CA ARG A 977 18.46 -36.59 -13.90
C ARG A 977 19.67 -36.30 -13.02
N ALA A 978 19.83 -35.09 -12.50
CA ALA A 978 20.93 -34.73 -11.62
C ALA A 978 20.84 -35.53 -10.30
N LYS A 979 19.63 -35.66 -9.76
CA LYS A 979 19.33 -36.51 -8.61
C LYS A 979 19.54 -37.99 -8.91
N GLU A 980 19.09 -38.49 -10.06
CA GLU A 980 19.25 -39.88 -10.51
C GLU A 980 20.71 -40.21 -10.80
N TYR A 981 21.47 -39.32 -11.44
CA TYR A 981 22.90 -39.44 -11.68
C TYR A 981 23.69 -39.49 -10.37
N PHE A 982 23.33 -38.61 -9.43
CA PHE A 982 23.92 -38.61 -8.09
C PHE A 982 23.58 -39.89 -7.32
N LEU A 983 22.31 -40.32 -7.35
CA LEU A 983 21.86 -41.58 -6.73
C LEU A 983 22.47 -42.80 -7.43
N TRP A 984 22.72 -42.74 -8.74
CA TRP A 984 23.32 -43.79 -9.56
C TRP A 984 24.82 -43.94 -9.25
N HIS A 985 25.61 -42.87 -9.24
CA HIS A 985 27.01 -42.92 -8.78
C HIS A 985 27.12 -43.34 -7.30
N TYR A 986 26.14 -43.01 -6.47
CA TYR A 986 26.07 -43.47 -5.09
C TYR A 986 25.68 -44.96 -4.96
N SER A 987 24.98 -45.53 -5.95
CA SER A 987 24.50 -46.92 -5.93
C SER A 987 25.33 -47.92 -6.74
N ASP A 988 26.05 -47.46 -7.78
CA ASP A 988 26.92 -48.30 -8.63
C ASP A 988 28.40 -48.31 -8.21
N ALA A 989 28.82 -47.44 -7.27
CA ALA A 989 30.01 -47.72 -6.48
C ALA A 989 29.77 -49.03 -5.72
N LYS A 990 30.39 -50.14 -6.16
CA LYS A 990 30.22 -51.53 -5.69
C LYS A 990 30.57 -51.77 -4.21
N PHE A 991 29.97 -51.01 -3.30
CA PHE A 991 29.96 -51.19 -1.86
C PHE A 991 28.58 -50.82 -1.32
N VAL A 992 27.58 -51.65 -1.64
CA VAL A 992 26.36 -51.70 -0.84
C VAL A 992 26.74 -52.26 0.53
N TYR A 993 26.94 -51.40 1.52
CA TYR A 993 26.95 -51.80 2.94
C TYR A 993 25.51 -51.84 3.48
N PRO A 994 25.21 -52.70 4.49
CA PRO A 994 23.86 -52.98 5.01
C PRO A 994 23.16 -51.83 5.76
N PHE A 995 23.68 -50.60 5.68
CA PHE A 995 23.21 -49.46 6.47
C PHE A 995 21.85 -48.90 5.98
N VAL A 996 21.48 -49.12 4.72
CA VAL A 996 20.23 -48.61 4.14
C VAL A 996 18.98 -49.32 4.69
N ARG A 997 19.09 -50.48 5.33
CA ARG A 997 17.95 -51.09 6.06
C ARG A 997 17.76 -50.54 7.48
N SER A 998 18.84 -50.17 8.16
CA SER A 998 18.78 -49.62 9.53
C SER A 998 18.44 -48.12 9.54
N ALA A 999 19.10 -47.32 8.69
CA ALA A 999 18.87 -45.88 8.60
C ALA A 999 17.46 -45.52 8.09
N LYS A 1000 16.85 -46.34 7.25
CA LYS A 1000 15.46 -46.12 6.80
C LYS A 1000 14.44 -46.28 7.93
N SER A 1001 14.76 -47.08 8.95
CA SER A 1001 13.91 -47.25 10.14
C SER A 1001 14.14 -46.14 11.17
N SER A 1002 15.40 -45.74 11.42
CA SER A 1002 15.75 -44.72 12.41
C SER A 1002 15.49 -43.29 11.93
N ILE A 1003 15.73 -43.00 10.64
CA ILE A 1003 15.36 -41.72 10.02
C ILE A 1003 13.85 -41.67 9.82
N GLY A 1004 13.20 -42.79 9.51
CA GLY A 1004 11.73 -42.87 9.46
C GLY A 1004 11.07 -42.58 10.81
N LEU A 1005 11.69 -42.99 11.93
CA LEU A 1005 11.20 -42.68 13.28
C LEU A 1005 11.56 -41.26 13.72
N ALA A 1006 12.81 -40.83 13.56
CA ALA A 1006 13.27 -39.50 13.97
C ALA A 1006 12.65 -38.38 13.13
N LEU A 1007 12.42 -38.62 11.84
CA LEU A 1007 11.70 -37.68 10.97
C LEU A 1007 10.19 -37.71 11.26
N LYS A 1008 9.59 -38.85 11.59
CA LYS A 1008 8.20 -38.89 12.08
C LYS A 1008 8.04 -38.21 13.43
N GLU A 1009 9.00 -38.33 14.34
CA GLU A 1009 8.97 -37.64 15.64
C GLU A 1009 9.29 -36.16 15.50
N ALA A 1010 10.21 -35.75 14.61
CA ALA A 1010 10.48 -34.35 14.32
C ALA A 1010 9.29 -33.69 13.62
N ILE A 1011 8.72 -34.33 12.59
CA ILE A 1011 7.49 -33.86 11.92
C ILE A 1011 6.32 -33.85 12.91
N LYS A 1012 6.15 -34.88 13.76
CA LYS A 1012 5.09 -34.89 14.77
C LYS A 1012 5.29 -33.79 15.82
N LYS A 1013 6.52 -33.52 16.25
CA LYS A 1013 6.83 -32.47 17.22
C LYS A 1013 6.70 -31.07 16.62
N GLU A 1014 7.02 -30.91 15.33
CA GLU A 1014 6.83 -29.67 14.58
C GLU A 1014 5.36 -29.43 14.24
N ASP A 1015 4.59 -30.48 13.93
CA ASP A 1015 3.13 -30.45 13.71
C ASP A 1015 2.38 -30.24 15.04
N GLU A 1016 2.87 -30.77 16.16
CA GLU A 1016 2.37 -30.47 17.52
C GLU A 1016 2.72 -29.04 17.94
N GLN A 1017 3.90 -28.53 17.60
CA GLN A 1017 4.30 -27.14 17.85
C GLN A 1017 3.54 -26.15 16.98
N MET A 1018 3.29 -26.48 15.70
CA MET A 1018 2.46 -25.69 14.80
C MET A 1018 1.00 -25.72 15.22
N LYS A 1019 0.44 -26.87 15.62
CA LYS A 1019 -0.91 -26.93 16.19
C LYS A 1019 -1.01 -26.16 17.50
N ALA A 1020 0.00 -26.21 18.37
CA ALA A 1020 0.02 -25.41 19.59
C ALA A 1020 0.10 -23.90 19.29
N PHE A 1021 0.85 -23.51 18.27
CA PHE A 1021 0.93 -22.13 17.79
C PHE A 1021 -0.39 -21.67 17.16
N GLU A 1022 -1.01 -22.48 16.30
CA GLU A 1022 -2.32 -22.23 15.70
C GLU A 1022 -3.41 -22.13 16.77
N LEU A 1023 -3.44 -23.02 17.76
CA LEU A 1023 -4.35 -22.95 18.90
C LEU A 1023 -4.11 -21.70 19.76
N ALA A 1024 -2.85 -21.30 19.96
CA ALA A 1024 -2.53 -20.07 20.68
C ALA A 1024 -2.98 -18.81 19.90
N VAL A 1025 -2.79 -18.81 18.57
CA VAL A 1025 -3.23 -17.74 17.67
C VAL A 1025 -4.75 -17.67 17.59
N GLN A 1026 -5.45 -18.79 17.39
CA GLN A 1026 -6.92 -18.87 17.40
C GLN A 1026 -7.49 -18.49 18.75
N SER A 1027 -6.93 -19.00 19.85
CA SER A 1027 -7.41 -18.68 21.19
C SER A 1027 -7.21 -17.20 21.50
N ARG A 1028 -6.13 -16.57 20.99
CA ARG A 1028 -5.90 -15.13 21.12
C ARG A 1028 -6.82 -14.30 20.21
N TYR A 1029 -7.02 -14.74 18.98
CA TYR A 1029 -7.95 -14.13 18.01
C TYR A 1029 -9.38 -14.11 18.55
N GLU A 1030 -9.87 -15.22 19.10
CA GLU A 1030 -11.22 -15.29 19.70
C GLU A 1030 -11.30 -14.45 20.99
N LEU A 1031 -10.23 -14.33 21.77
CA LEU A 1031 -10.16 -13.44 22.93
C LEU A 1031 -10.25 -11.96 22.53
N ASP A 1032 -9.54 -11.57 21.47
CA ASP A 1032 -9.49 -10.19 20.97
C ASP A 1032 -10.75 -9.80 20.19
N LYS A 1033 -11.37 -10.76 19.49
CA LYS A 1033 -12.71 -10.65 18.88
C LYS A 1033 -13.80 -10.45 19.93
N ASN A 1034 -13.76 -11.23 21.02
CA ASN A 1034 -14.68 -11.06 22.15
C ASN A 1034 -14.47 -9.73 22.91
N ARG A 1035 -13.26 -9.15 22.82
CA ARG A 1035 -12.93 -7.84 23.39
C ARG A 1035 -13.13 -6.66 22.43
N LYS A 1036 -13.63 -6.90 21.20
CA LYS A 1036 -13.81 -5.88 20.13
C LYS A 1036 -12.54 -5.08 19.80
N SER A 1037 -11.36 -5.66 19.99
CA SER A 1037 -10.07 -4.99 19.81
C SER A 1037 -9.33 -5.45 18.54
N LEU A 1038 -10.05 -5.60 17.42
CA LEU A 1038 -9.50 -6.11 16.14
C LEU A 1038 -8.38 -5.22 15.54
N LEU A 1039 -8.26 -3.97 15.97
CA LEU A 1039 -7.25 -3.01 15.47
C LEU A 1039 -5.82 -3.28 15.97
N VAL A 1040 -5.64 -4.06 17.04
CA VAL A 1040 -4.31 -4.27 17.64
C VAL A 1040 -3.52 -5.37 16.91
N PHE A 1041 -4.20 -6.34 16.29
CA PHE A 1041 -3.54 -7.48 15.63
C PHE A 1041 -2.80 -7.07 14.35
N GLN A 1042 -3.30 -6.06 13.62
CA GLN A 1042 -2.59 -5.47 12.47
C GLN A 1042 -1.44 -4.53 12.87
N MET A 1043 -1.48 -3.90 14.05
CA MET A 1043 -0.47 -2.94 14.48
C MET A 1043 0.77 -3.56 15.15
N ILE A 1044 0.71 -4.81 15.62
CA ILE A 1044 1.85 -5.45 16.31
C ILE A 1044 2.92 -5.99 15.33
N LEU A 1045 2.60 -6.20 14.04
CA LEU A 1045 3.56 -6.65 13.02
C LEU A 1045 4.62 -5.59 12.66
N GLY A 1046 4.46 -4.34 13.12
CA GLY A 1046 5.41 -3.25 12.92
C GLY A 1046 6.51 -3.10 13.98
N LYS A 1047 6.56 -3.96 15.01
CA LYS A 1047 7.64 -3.94 16.02
C LYS A 1047 8.47 -5.22 15.94
N THR A 1048 9.78 -5.04 15.74
CA THR A 1048 10.79 -6.11 15.74
C THR A 1048 10.67 -7.01 16.97
N TYR A 1049 10.21 -8.24 16.76
CA TYR A 1049 10.38 -9.32 17.72
C TYR A 1049 11.88 -9.65 17.83
N ARG A 1050 12.43 -9.66 19.05
CA ARG A 1050 13.64 -10.42 19.38
C ARG A 1050 13.20 -11.85 19.64
N PRO A 1051 13.52 -12.83 18.78
CA PRO A 1051 13.19 -14.22 19.07
C PRO A 1051 14.06 -14.70 20.24
N PRO A 1052 13.50 -15.21 21.35
CA PRO A 1052 14.31 -15.69 22.47
C PRO A 1052 15.03 -17.03 22.20
N TYR A 1053 14.86 -17.64 21.01
CA TYR A 1053 15.27 -19.02 20.76
C TYR A 1053 16.16 -19.23 19.53
N LEU A 1054 16.93 -18.21 19.13
CA LEU A 1054 18.03 -18.42 18.18
C LEU A 1054 19.30 -18.80 18.93
N SER A 1055 20.01 -19.83 18.46
CA SER A 1055 21.38 -20.11 18.88
C SER A 1055 22.28 -18.90 18.57
N GLU A 1056 23.36 -18.68 19.32
CA GLU A 1056 24.26 -17.53 19.11
C GLU A 1056 24.84 -17.48 17.68
N THR A 1057 25.04 -18.64 17.05
CA THR A 1057 25.45 -18.74 15.65
C THR A 1057 24.38 -18.20 14.69
N ALA A 1058 23.11 -18.50 14.92
CA ALA A 1058 22.00 -18.01 14.11
C ALA A 1058 21.74 -16.51 14.34
N LYS A 1059 21.99 -16.00 15.56
CA LYS A 1059 21.98 -14.55 15.83
C LYS A 1059 23.09 -13.84 15.07
N GLY A 1060 24.31 -14.39 15.07
CA GLY A 1060 25.44 -13.84 14.32
C GLY A 1060 25.18 -13.73 12.82
N MET A 1061 24.61 -14.78 12.22
CA MET A 1061 24.20 -14.78 10.80
C MET A 1061 23.08 -13.77 10.52
N TYR A 1062 22.07 -13.70 11.39
CA TYR A 1062 20.97 -12.73 11.28
C TYR A 1062 21.43 -11.26 11.32
N PHE A 1063 22.36 -10.92 12.22
CA PHE A 1063 22.88 -9.56 12.32
C PHE A 1063 23.85 -9.20 11.18
N SER A 1064 24.65 -10.17 10.72
CA SER A 1064 25.52 -10.02 9.55
C SER A 1064 24.71 -9.73 8.27
N GLU A 1065 23.69 -10.53 7.98
CA GLU A 1065 22.88 -10.33 6.76
C GLU A 1065 22.03 -9.05 6.81
N ARG A 1066 21.53 -8.66 7.99
CA ARG A 1066 20.78 -7.41 8.15
C ARG A 1066 21.64 -6.17 7.89
N ALA A 1067 22.91 -6.19 8.29
CA ALA A 1067 23.85 -5.11 8.02
C ALA A 1067 24.19 -5.01 6.51
N THR A 1068 24.43 -6.15 5.86
CA THR A 1068 24.66 -6.21 4.41
C THR A 1068 23.44 -5.73 3.61
N PHE A 1069 22.23 -6.06 4.07
CA PHE A 1069 20.97 -5.64 3.45
C PHE A 1069 20.71 -4.14 3.58
N HIS A 1070 20.97 -3.56 4.76
CA HIS A 1070 20.83 -2.12 4.97
C HIS A 1070 21.78 -1.30 4.08
N ASN A 1071 23.01 -1.79 3.86
CA ASN A 1071 23.99 -1.15 2.98
C ASN A 1071 23.61 -1.28 1.49
N ARG A 1072 23.00 -2.41 1.07
CA ARG A 1072 22.51 -2.60 -0.31
C ARG A 1072 21.29 -1.75 -0.66
N GLN A 1073 20.33 -1.58 0.26
CA GLN A 1073 19.15 -0.74 0.02
C GLN A 1073 19.43 0.76 0.02
N THR A 1074 20.46 1.21 0.74
CA THR A 1074 20.77 2.65 0.86
C THR A 1074 21.77 3.16 -0.19
N GLY A 1075 22.26 2.29 -1.08
CA GLY A 1075 23.24 2.68 -2.12
C GLY A 1075 24.65 2.99 -1.58
N ASN A 1076 24.90 2.77 -0.29
CA ASN A 1076 26.23 2.90 0.30
C ASN A 1076 27.09 1.67 -0.01
N ILE A 1077 27.59 1.58 -1.24
CA ILE A 1077 28.55 0.54 -1.67
C ILE A 1077 30.01 0.97 -1.41
N PHE A 1078 30.26 2.17 -0.88
CA PHE A 1078 31.63 2.60 -0.54
C PHE A 1078 31.74 3.12 0.90
N SER A 1079 32.00 2.20 1.84
CA SER A 1079 33.02 2.34 2.90
C SER A 1079 32.86 1.24 3.96
N SER A 1080 33.63 0.17 3.81
CA SER A 1080 34.17 -0.53 4.98
C SER A 1080 35.59 -0.96 4.63
N GLY A 1081 36.47 0.04 4.57
CA GLY A 1081 37.90 -0.16 4.76
C GLY A 1081 38.17 -0.26 6.26
N ASN A 1082 38.38 -1.49 6.72
CA ASN A 1082 39.38 -1.92 7.71
C ASN A 1082 39.33 -3.44 7.82
#